data_AF-A0A939A0F2-F1
#
_entry.id   AF-A0A939A0F2-F1
#
_cell.length_a   1.000
_cell.length_b   1.000
_cell.length_c   1.000
_cell.angle_alpha   90.00
_cell.angle_beta   90.00
_cell.angle_gamma   90.00
#
_symmetry.space_group_name_H-M   'P 1'
#
loop_
_entity.id
_entity.type
_entity.pdbx_description
1 polymer ?
#
loop_
_entity_poly.entity_id
_entity_poly.type
_entity_poly.pdbx_seq_one_letter_code
_entity_poly.pdbx_strand_id
1 'polypeptide(L)'
;MPTNTAPILDDTGNPTLVTITQNVTNADNLGTLVSAILATGGNPIIDADTGAVEGIAVIGVNNTHGIWQYSTNGGNNWINFAVSATSATLLRDTEKVRFIPNAGYNGRAQITFRAWDTSDGNASGTTGINPGVGGGTTAYSTATETASIAIAPLVGLRPYSIVTGDFNKDGNIDLVTVNKSSQSVSVLLGKGDGTFNPASNFSVVGFNGLNPYSIAVADFDKDGKLDLVTANNSSSNISVLFGDEKATGGFGPAINFSLPSGSSPISVVVGDFNKDGKPDIVTANNASQNVSVLLGDGDGGFATAKNFKVPSRPTSVTVGDFNGDGKSDLAVTSSYFNNVSILLGKGDGTFNSATQFDVGTNPHSVTLGDFNKDSKLDLAVANSDSNNVSVLLGNGDGTFKPATNFNVGLNPVSVTVIDFNGDGKSDLAVANADSNTVSVLLGNGTGSFGNATNFDVGTTPYAVTGGDFDKDGKSDLAVANSESKNVSVLLNNPAEFNVPVPPQPILINEILFDPPSTDSPKEYIELRGTPGATLAPGTYLVGIEGDSGSSNPGNVQDIFDLSGKKFGSNGLLVLLQKGNTYAVNPQANVLTNTGSGAGWGSGASSSIGHTGQSGATDIENNSVSFFLIQSTAAPTLSNDIDSNDDGIADGTVYSNWTVLDSVSVLDGTSTTDRAYSSIVFRKGSTGGSVPANATVVDTSFIPGYVGRSSNTTGSTASDWVGSLISGTAPNLTLGTGTNTSPGNFAGQPLNHIGDTNFAPPANVNYAISTATPTLNEGNTASKTVTFTVTRSSNTAIASTVNYALDGTATFGTDYNTIKVAGATGAVSGALIFAAGETTKIITLNVLGDKTTELDETINLTLSHPNQTVAIAPATVTILDDDNAPTISILDKSGNEGSGNLVFTVKLSNASTNVITVAYNTSNDTAIAGVDYTAVTGSLTFNPGVITQTISAPILNDFIAESSERFFVNLINPTNASIADNQAIATITDNDTAGFTISPATALITTEAGGTASFSIQLTSQPTANVTLNLSSSKVSEGTLSVPSVTFTTANWNTPQTITVTGVNDGIADDNIAYQIITAKAVSTDAKYNNLNPTDLDVINIKNGNQVNSIITGSAKVDNLQGTSSDDLIFGFASNDVIVGGLGNDQIYGGLGTDNLTGGAGSDIFVLAKGEGRDTIKDFNTSEDLIALSGGLLYSGLSITQSGNDTLVKITANNESLALLTGIQASTLNASYFITY
;
A
#
# COMPACT_ATOMS: atom_id res chain seq x y z
N MET A 1 -56.49 34.76 -27.25
CA MET A 1 -55.60 33.87 -26.47
C MET A 1 -56.07 33.92 -25.02
N PRO A 2 -56.01 32.81 -24.26
CA PRO A 2 -56.06 32.91 -22.80
C PRO A 2 -54.95 33.86 -22.31
N THR A 3 -55.20 34.59 -21.22
CA THR A 3 -54.15 35.37 -20.54
C THR A 3 -53.32 34.42 -19.70
N ASN A 4 -51.99 34.42 -19.92
CA ASN A 4 -51.07 33.60 -19.16
C ASN A 4 -51.23 33.82 -17.65
N THR A 5 -51.12 32.75 -16.88
CA THR A 5 -51.10 32.72 -15.42
C THR A 5 -49.77 32.12 -14.98
N ALA A 6 -48.99 32.87 -14.20
CA ALA A 6 -47.67 32.41 -13.78
C ALA A 6 -47.72 31.07 -13.00
N PRO A 7 -46.75 30.16 -13.22
CA PRO A 7 -46.71 28.87 -12.54
C PRO A 7 -46.47 29.05 -11.04
N ILE A 8 -47.06 28.17 -10.24
CA ILE A 8 -46.80 28.07 -8.81
C ILE A 8 -45.63 27.09 -8.62
N LEU A 9 -44.67 27.47 -7.79
CA LEU A 9 -43.57 26.61 -7.35
C LEU A 9 -43.72 26.39 -5.85
N ASP A 10 -43.73 25.12 -5.41
CA ASP A 10 -43.52 24.71 -4.02
C ASP A 10 -42.03 24.86 -3.68
N ASP A 11 -41.73 25.74 -2.72
CA ASP A 11 -40.38 26.08 -2.24
C ASP A 11 -40.08 25.45 -0.86
N THR A 12 -40.74 24.34 -0.54
CA THR A 12 -40.51 23.57 0.70
C THR A 12 -39.68 22.30 0.48
N GLY A 13 -39.19 22.04 -0.74
CA GLY A 13 -38.68 20.74 -1.18
C GLY A 13 -37.16 20.54 -1.10
N ASN A 14 -36.36 21.60 -1.23
CA ASN A 14 -34.87 21.55 -1.26
C ASN A 14 -34.27 20.39 -2.10
N PRO A 15 -34.55 20.29 -3.41
CA PRO A 15 -34.25 19.10 -4.21
C PRO A 15 -32.76 18.76 -4.32
N THR A 16 -32.40 17.50 -4.09
CA THR A 16 -31.01 16.99 -4.12
C THR A 16 -30.68 16.25 -5.43
N LEU A 17 -29.57 16.61 -6.06
CA LEU A 17 -29.00 15.94 -7.24
C LEU A 17 -28.08 14.79 -6.81
N VAL A 18 -27.93 13.81 -7.72
CA VAL A 18 -27.06 12.63 -7.54
C VAL A 18 -25.62 13.03 -7.22
N THR A 19 -25.09 12.51 -6.11
CA THR A 19 -23.71 12.70 -5.65
C THR A 19 -22.69 12.32 -6.71
N ILE A 20 -21.64 13.14 -6.84
CA ILE A 20 -20.49 12.90 -7.74
C ILE A 20 -19.19 12.77 -6.92
N THR A 21 -18.10 12.31 -7.54
CA THR A 21 -16.79 12.22 -6.87
C THR A 21 -15.94 13.48 -7.09
N GLN A 22 -15.06 13.80 -6.13
CA GLN A 22 -13.97 14.76 -6.35
C GLN A 22 -13.12 14.26 -7.53
N ASN A 23 -12.84 15.12 -8.50
CA ASN A 23 -12.19 14.77 -9.78
C ASN A 23 -13.03 13.97 -10.80
N VAL A 24 -14.37 13.92 -10.70
CA VAL A 24 -15.21 13.30 -11.75
C VAL A 24 -14.89 13.90 -13.14
N THR A 25 -14.66 13.07 -14.15
CA THR A 25 -14.30 13.56 -15.49
C THR A 25 -15.52 13.96 -16.31
N ASN A 26 -15.28 14.62 -17.45
CA ASN A 26 -16.33 14.96 -18.41
C ASN A 26 -17.08 13.73 -18.97
N ALA A 27 -16.44 12.54 -18.98
CA ALA A 27 -17.02 11.30 -19.48
C ALA A 27 -17.92 10.62 -18.42
N ASP A 28 -17.51 10.70 -17.16
CA ASP A 28 -18.19 10.03 -16.04
C ASP A 28 -19.38 10.84 -15.51
N ASN A 29 -19.42 12.15 -15.80
CA ASN A 29 -20.50 13.04 -15.36
C ASN A 29 -21.58 13.26 -16.44
N LEU A 30 -22.56 12.36 -16.46
CA LEU A 30 -23.69 12.37 -17.40
C LEU A 30 -24.76 13.45 -17.11
N GLY A 31 -24.71 14.08 -15.94
CA GLY A 31 -25.64 15.11 -15.45
C GLY A 31 -27.08 14.64 -15.18
N THR A 32 -27.77 15.41 -14.34
CA THR A 32 -29.14 15.18 -13.87
C THR A 32 -30.15 15.87 -14.80
N LEU A 33 -31.26 15.20 -15.10
CA LEU A 33 -32.38 15.81 -15.85
C LEU A 33 -33.14 16.83 -15.00
N VAL A 34 -33.62 17.91 -15.60
CA VAL A 34 -34.47 18.91 -14.91
C VAL A 34 -35.76 18.27 -14.40
N SER A 35 -36.38 17.37 -15.16
CA SER A 35 -37.51 16.54 -14.71
C SER A 35 -37.21 15.72 -13.45
N ALA A 36 -35.96 15.30 -13.22
CA ALA A 36 -35.58 14.59 -12.01
C ALA A 36 -35.39 15.55 -10.81
N ILE A 37 -34.86 16.75 -11.05
CA ILE A 37 -34.79 17.84 -10.06
C ILE A 37 -36.21 18.26 -9.63
N LEU A 38 -37.19 18.16 -10.53
CA LEU A 38 -38.60 18.45 -10.27
C LEU A 38 -39.43 17.23 -9.81
N ALA A 39 -38.82 16.04 -9.65
CA ALA A 39 -39.54 14.84 -9.18
C ALA A 39 -39.34 14.57 -7.68
N THR A 40 -38.28 15.11 -7.09
CA THR A 40 -37.93 14.96 -5.67
C THR A 40 -38.88 15.80 -4.81
N GLY A 41 -39.90 15.14 -4.24
CA GLY A 41 -40.98 15.76 -3.45
C GLY A 41 -42.39 15.58 -4.04
N GLY A 42 -42.52 15.03 -5.25
CA GLY A 42 -43.70 15.24 -6.11
C GLY A 42 -43.51 16.50 -6.96
N ASN A 43 -44.23 16.66 -8.08
CA ASN A 43 -44.00 17.79 -8.97
C ASN A 43 -44.26 19.12 -8.23
N PRO A 44 -43.23 19.94 -7.94
CA PRO A 44 -43.40 21.17 -7.18
C PRO A 44 -43.98 22.29 -8.04
N ILE A 45 -44.12 22.07 -9.35
CA ILE A 45 -44.70 23.02 -10.29
C ILE A 45 -46.18 22.67 -10.52
N ILE A 46 -47.04 23.67 -10.36
CA ILE A 46 -48.44 23.59 -10.75
C ILE A 46 -48.77 24.80 -11.62
N ASP A 47 -49.21 24.54 -12.85
CA ASP A 47 -49.70 25.56 -13.77
C ASP A 47 -51.23 25.49 -13.94
N ALA A 48 -51.86 26.64 -14.12
CA ALA A 48 -53.28 26.77 -14.46
C ALA A 48 -53.53 26.72 -15.98
N ASP A 49 -52.52 27.01 -16.80
CA ASP A 49 -52.61 27.05 -18.25
C ASP A 49 -52.45 25.67 -18.89
N THR A 50 -53.46 25.26 -19.66
CA THR A 50 -53.57 23.88 -20.14
C THR A 50 -52.63 23.61 -21.32
N GLY A 51 -51.56 22.86 -21.08
CA GLY A 51 -50.59 22.43 -22.10
C GLY A 51 -49.32 23.26 -22.19
N ALA A 52 -49.03 24.08 -21.17
CA ALA A 52 -47.68 24.57 -20.91
C ALA A 52 -46.72 23.37 -20.74
N VAL A 53 -45.48 23.50 -21.24
CA VAL A 53 -44.40 22.53 -20.96
C VAL A 53 -43.58 23.12 -19.83
N GLU A 54 -43.53 22.42 -18.70
CA GLU A 54 -42.90 22.93 -17.48
C GLU A 54 -41.37 22.89 -17.56
N GLY A 55 -40.73 23.86 -16.92
CA GLY A 55 -39.29 24.01 -16.88
C GLY A 55 -38.83 24.88 -15.71
N ILE A 56 -37.53 25.17 -15.70
CA ILE A 56 -36.90 26.04 -14.71
C ILE A 56 -36.15 27.21 -15.36
N ALA A 57 -36.23 28.37 -14.71
CA ALA A 57 -35.38 29.52 -14.96
C ALA A 57 -34.29 29.56 -13.89
N VAL A 58 -33.08 29.09 -14.21
CA VAL A 58 -31.93 29.08 -13.29
C VAL A 58 -31.41 30.50 -13.13
N ILE A 59 -31.51 31.08 -11.92
CA ILE A 59 -31.15 32.46 -11.57
C ILE A 59 -29.89 32.56 -10.71
N GLY A 60 -29.38 31.45 -10.18
CA GLY A 60 -28.17 31.42 -9.37
C GLY A 60 -27.42 30.11 -9.52
N VAL A 61 -26.09 30.17 -9.49
CA VAL A 61 -25.20 29.00 -9.42
C VAL A 61 -24.03 29.31 -8.51
N ASN A 62 -23.65 28.38 -7.64
CA ASN A 62 -22.45 28.49 -6.82
C ASN A 62 -21.25 27.87 -7.56
N ASN A 63 -20.43 28.72 -8.19
CA ASN A 63 -19.22 28.34 -8.91
C ASN A 63 -17.93 28.57 -8.09
N THR A 64 -18.01 28.74 -6.77
CA THR A 64 -16.81 29.02 -5.92
C THR A 64 -15.82 27.85 -5.94
N HIS A 65 -16.32 26.62 -6.08
CA HIS A 65 -15.53 25.39 -5.96
C HIS A 65 -15.62 24.47 -7.18
N GLY A 66 -16.03 24.99 -8.33
CA GLY A 66 -16.23 24.24 -9.57
C GLY A 66 -17.12 25.01 -10.55
N ILE A 67 -17.58 24.34 -11.60
CA ILE A 67 -18.34 24.97 -12.68
C ILE A 67 -19.66 24.22 -12.90
N TRP A 68 -20.77 24.91 -12.70
CA TRP A 68 -22.08 24.45 -13.16
C TRP A 68 -22.22 24.57 -14.68
N GLN A 69 -22.76 23.52 -15.29
CA GLN A 69 -23.01 23.43 -16.72
C GLN A 69 -24.41 22.88 -17.01
N TYR A 70 -24.99 23.24 -18.16
CA TYR A 70 -26.22 22.67 -18.69
C TYR A 70 -26.03 22.08 -20.08
N SER A 71 -26.97 21.24 -20.50
CA SER A 71 -27.01 20.64 -21.84
C SER A 71 -28.43 20.65 -22.41
N THR A 72 -28.57 21.19 -23.62
CA THR A 72 -29.80 21.20 -24.43
C THR A 72 -29.90 20.06 -25.44
N ASN A 73 -28.97 19.10 -25.39
CA ASN A 73 -28.88 18.00 -26.37
C ASN A 73 -28.57 16.65 -25.70
N GLY A 74 -29.13 16.41 -24.50
CA GLY A 74 -29.05 15.13 -23.78
C GLY A 74 -27.71 14.83 -23.09
N GLY A 75 -26.79 15.80 -23.04
CA GLY A 75 -25.44 15.63 -22.49
C GLY A 75 -24.32 15.55 -23.54
N ASN A 76 -24.63 15.72 -24.83
CA ASN A 76 -23.63 15.66 -25.91
C ASN A 76 -22.77 16.95 -26.03
N ASN A 77 -23.27 18.08 -25.52
CA ASN A 77 -22.54 19.33 -25.37
C ASN A 77 -22.93 20.00 -24.05
N TRP A 78 -21.95 20.63 -23.38
CA TRP A 78 -22.12 21.24 -22.06
C TRP A 78 -21.69 22.71 -22.08
N ILE A 79 -22.56 23.57 -21.58
CA ILE A 79 -22.41 25.03 -21.60
C ILE A 79 -22.39 25.53 -20.15
N ASN A 80 -21.38 26.32 -19.80
CA ASN A 80 -21.29 26.93 -18.46
C ASN A 80 -22.47 27.89 -18.23
N PHE A 81 -23.06 27.89 -17.02
CA PHE A 81 -24.06 28.90 -16.68
C PHE A 81 -23.44 30.30 -16.56
N ALA A 82 -24.14 31.30 -17.08
CA ALA A 82 -23.83 32.72 -16.96
C ALA A 82 -25.07 33.47 -16.45
N VAL A 83 -25.39 33.25 -15.16
CA VAL A 83 -26.65 33.68 -14.53
C VAL A 83 -26.42 34.63 -13.34
N SER A 84 -27.46 35.38 -12.99
CA SER A 84 -27.53 36.22 -11.80
C SER A 84 -29.00 36.37 -11.36
N ALA A 85 -29.23 36.96 -10.18
CA ALA A 85 -30.58 37.20 -9.65
C ALA A 85 -31.52 38.01 -10.60
N THR A 86 -30.97 38.64 -11.65
CA THR A 86 -31.73 39.36 -12.69
C THR A 86 -31.44 38.85 -14.11
N SER A 87 -30.85 37.66 -14.26
CA SER A 87 -30.41 37.08 -15.54
C SER A 87 -30.42 35.55 -15.46
N ALA A 88 -31.42 34.92 -16.05
CA ALA A 88 -31.64 33.48 -16.02
C ALA A 88 -31.11 32.75 -17.26
N THR A 89 -30.85 31.46 -17.09
CA THR A 89 -30.85 30.46 -18.16
C THR A 89 -32.14 29.65 -18.07
N LEU A 90 -32.88 29.57 -19.18
CA LEU A 90 -34.14 28.82 -19.26
C LEU A 90 -33.87 27.37 -19.70
N LEU A 91 -34.46 26.38 -19.01
CA LEU A 91 -34.34 24.95 -19.29
C LEU A 91 -35.73 24.30 -19.11
N ARG A 92 -36.12 23.35 -19.96
CA ARG A 92 -37.33 22.53 -19.77
C ARG A 92 -36.98 21.26 -19.00
N ASP A 93 -38.00 20.54 -18.59
CA ASP A 93 -37.96 19.19 -18.00
C ASP A 93 -36.99 18.19 -18.70
N THR A 94 -36.83 18.26 -20.03
CA THR A 94 -35.95 17.36 -20.81
C THR A 94 -34.45 17.72 -20.80
N GLU A 95 -34.08 18.91 -20.33
CA GLU A 95 -32.68 19.33 -20.29
C GLU A 95 -31.90 18.74 -19.13
N LYS A 96 -30.56 18.81 -19.20
CA LYS A 96 -29.68 18.33 -18.14
C LYS A 96 -28.82 19.43 -17.52
N VAL A 97 -28.48 19.24 -16.25
CA VAL A 97 -27.60 20.08 -15.44
C VAL A 97 -26.53 19.22 -14.77
N ARG A 98 -25.29 19.71 -14.65
CA ARG A 98 -24.20 19.06 -13.90
C ARG A 98 -23.27 20.07 -13.26
N PHE A 99 -22.56 19.63 -12.21
CA PHE A 99 -21.45 20.36 -11.61
C PHE A 99 -20.12 19.65 -11.92
N ILE A 100 -19.10 20.40 -12.35
CA ILE A 100 -17.73 19.91 -12.48
C ILE A 100 -16.92 20.50 -11.33
N PRO A 101 -16.57 19.73 -10.28
CA PRO A 101 -15.82 20.24 -9.14
C PRO A 101 -14.39 20.62 -9.55
N ASN A 102 -13.82 21.59 -8.85
CA ASN A 102 -12.37 21.82 -8.90
C ASN A 102 -11.63 20.56 -8.43
N ALA A 103 -10.40 20.35 -8.92
CA ALA A 103 -9.61 19.18 -8.53
C ALA A 103 -9.41 19.14 -7.01
N GLY A 104 -9.75 18.01 -6.39
CA GLY A 104 -9.72 17.82 -4.94
C GLY A 104 -10.84 18.53 -4.15
N TYR A 105 -11.83 19.18 -4.78
CA TYR A 105 -12.97 19.70 -4.02
C TYR A 105 -13.95 18.59 -3.62
N ASN A 106 -14.31 18.58 -2.35
CA ASN A 106 -15.35 17.80 -1.72
C ASN A 106 -16.26 18.73 -0.89
N GLY A 107 -17.52 18.35 -0.68
CA GLY A 107 -18.54 19.20 -0.05
C GLY A 107 -19.81 19.30 -0.88
N ARG A 108 -20.49 20.44 -0.88
CA ARG A 108 -21.71 20.66 -1.68
C ARG A 108 -21.57 21.81 -2.70
N ALA A 109 -22.39 21.78 -3.74
CA ALA A 109 -22.62 22.91 -4.64
C ALA A 109 -24.12 23.08 -4.87
N GLN A 110 -24.57 24.27 -5.29
CA GLN A 110 -25.98 24.62 -5.38
C GLN A 110 -26.32 25.41 -6.65
N ILE A 111 -27.56 25.25 -7.13
CA ILE A 111 -28.23 26.10 -8.13
C ILE A 111 -29.54 26.64 -7.55
N THR A 112 -29.93 27.86 -7.90
CA THR A 112 -31.20 28.48 -7.49
C THR A 112 -32.04 28.81 -8.71
N PHE A 113 -33.33 28.51 -8.68
CA PHE A 113 -34.22 28.60 -9.84
C PHE A 113 -35.64 29.08 -9.50
N ARG A 114 -36.39 29.46 -10.54
CA ARG A 114 -37.85 29.66 -10.55
C ARG A 114 -38.51 28.64 -11.47
N ALA A 115 -39.79 28.33 -11.30
CA ALA A 115 -40.56 27.60 -12.31
C ALA A 115 -40.76 28.49 -13.56
N TRP A 116 -40.87 27.85 -14.72
CA TRP A 116 -41.07 28.49 -16.03
C TRP A 116 -42.10 27.70 -16.86
N ASP A 117 -43.08 28.39 -17.43
CA ASP A 117 -44.22 27.82 -18.18
C ASP A 117 -44.04 27.82 -19.71
N THR A 118 -42.93 28.36 -20.23
CA THR A 118 -42.62 28.56 -21.67
C THR A 118 -43.54 29.54 -22.45
N SER A 119 -44.46 30.24 -21.79
CA SER A 119 -45.44 31.16 -22.40
C SER A 119 -44.85 32.42 -23.01
N ASP A 120 -43.63 32.79 -22.60
CA ASP A 120 -42.84 33.88 -23.17
C ASP A 120 -42.33 33.58 -24.59
N GLY A 121 -42.48 32.33 -25.06
CA GLY A 121 -42.04 31.88 -26.37
C GLY A 121 -40.53 31.61 -26.48
N ASN A 122 -39.81 31.64 -25.36
CA ASN A 122 -38.37 31.32 -25.34
C ASN A 122 -38.12 29.81 -25.40
N ALA A 123 -36.91 29.44 -25.83
CA ALA A 123 -36.46 28.05 -25.93
C ALA A 123 -35.44 27.68 -24.84
N SER A 124 -35.25 26.40 -24.59
CA SER A 124 -34.21 25.92 -23.68
C SER A 124 -32.81 26.39 -24.10
N GLY A 125 -31.98 26.73 -23.13
CA GLY A 125 -30.66 27.32 -23.31
C GLY A 125 -30.66 28.81 -23.67
N THR A 126 -31.82 29.48 -23.69
CA THR A 126 -31.88 30.95 -23.77
C THR A 126 -31.29 31.54 -22.49
N THR A 127 -30.34 32.47 -22.64
CA THR A 127 -29.57 33.09 -21.55
C THR A 127 -29.79 34.61 -21.52
N GLY A 128 -29.50 35.25 -20.40
CA GLY A 128 -29.61 36.72 -20.26
C GLY A 128 -31.05 37.23 -20.04
N ILE A 129 -32.00 36.33 -19.79
CA ILE A 129 -33.41 36.67 -19.61
C ILE A 129 -33.63 37.21 -18.20
N ASN A 130 -34.28 38.36 -18.04
CA ASN A 130 -34.60 38.89 -16.71
C ASN A 130 -36.02 38.46 -16.31
N PRO A 131 -36.20 37.47 -15.41
CA PRO A 131 -37.53 37.02 -14.99
C PRO A 131 -38.23 38.01 -14.04
N GLY A 132 -37.51 39.01 -13.53
CA GLY A 132 -38.02 39.95 -12.55
C GLY A 132 -38.41 39.26 -11.23
N VAL A 133 -39.54 39.68 -10.65
CA VAL A 133 -40.07 39.14 -9.38
C VAL A 133 -40.97 37.92 -9.60
N GLY A 134 -41.39 37.65 -10.85
CA GLY A 134 -42.37 36.61 -11.20
C GLY A 134 -43.81 36.91 -10.73
N GLY A 135 -44.73 36.02 -11.08
CA GLY A 135 -46.14 36.07 -10.66
C GLY A 135 -47.10 36.84 -11.60
N GLY A 136 -48.40 36.69 -11.33
CA GLY A 136 -49.46 37.32 -12.12
C GLY A 136 -49.56 36.71 -13.51
N THR A 137 -49.22 37.47 -14.55
CA THR A 137 -49.27 37.03 -15.96
C THR A 137 -47.88 36.85 -16.59
N THR A 138 -46.83 36.76 -15.79
CA THR A 138 -45.46 36.46 -16.28
C THR A 138 -45.26 34.97 -16.51
N ALA A 139 -44.25 34.59 -17.28
CA ALA A 139 -43.89 33.20 -17.53
C ALA A 139 -43.23 32.45 -16.34
N TYR A 140 -43.07 33.09 -15.17
CA TYR A 140 -42.22 32.60 -14.08
C TYR A 140 -42.87 32.70 -12.69
N SER A 141 -42.58 31.75 -11.81
CA SER A 141 -43.07 31.73 -10.42
C SER A 141 -42.58 32.91 -9.59
N THR A 142 -43.36 33.31 -8.58
CA THR A 142 -42.93 34.28 -7.55
C THR A 142 -41.98 33.67 -6.53
N ALA A 143 -42.15 32.40 -6.18
CA ALA A 143 -41.24 31.64 -5.33
C ALA A 143 -39.96 31.22 -6.08
N THR A 144 -38.91 30.90 -5.31
CA THR A 144 -37.60 30.44 -5.78
C THR A 144 -37.13 29.28 -4.92
N GLU A 145 -36.54 28.26 -5.54
CA GLU A 145 -36.03 27.08 -4.84
C GLU A 145 -34.54 26.86 -5.16
N THR A 146 -33.82 26.17 -4.27
CA THR A 146 -32.41 25.81 -4.42
C THR A 146 -32.24 24.29 -4.47
N ALA A 147 -31.58 23.80 -5.53
CA ALA A 147 -31.18 22.41 -5.64
C ALA A 147 -29.71 22.25 -5.24
N SER A 148 -29.36 21.19 -4.49
CA SER A 148 -27.99 20.93 -4.03
C SER A 148 -27.41 19.62 -4.60
N ILE A 149 -26.08 19.55 -4.77
CA ILE A 149 -25.35 18.34 -5.16
C ILE A 149 -24.20 18.10 -4.18
N ALA A 150 -23.97 16.87 -3.79
CA ALA A 150 -22.83 16.47 -2.95
C ALA A 150 -21.64 15.99 -3.81
N ILE A 151 -20.42 16.24 -3.32
CA ILE A 151 -19.16 15.85 -3.95
C ILE A 151 -18.36 15.02 -2.93
N ALA A 152 -18.33 13.70 -3.15
CA ALA A 152 -17.71 12.71 -2.27
C ALA A 152 -16.20 12.61 -2.47
N PRO A 153 -15.39 12.48 -1.40
CA PRO A 153 -13.96 12.30 -1.53
C PRO A 153 -13.59 10.93 -2.10
N LEU A 154 -12.56 10.90 -2.95
CA LEU A 154 -11.92 9.68 -3.44
C LEU A 154 -10.89 9.18 -2.44
N VAL A 155 -10.87 7.87 -2.23
CA VAL A 155 -9.89 7.15 -1.41
C VAL A 155 -9.12 6.15 -2.30
N GLY A 156 -8.36 5.23 -1.70
CA GLY A 156 -7.66 4.18 -2.43
C GLY A 156 -8.61 3.20 -3.16
N LEU A 157 -8.02 2.24 -3.87
CA LEU A 157 -8.79 1.27 -4.65
C LEU A 157 -9.41 0.20 -3.73
N ARG A 158 -10.74 0.07 -3.80
CA ARG A 158 -11.55 -0.84 -2.98
C ARG A 158 -11.38 -0.59 -1.47
N PRO A 159 -11.94 0.51 -0.92
CA PRO A 159 -12.02 0.70 0.52
C PRO A 159 -12.92 -0.39 1.14
N TYR A 160 -12.37 -1.15 2.09
CA TYR A 160 -13.01 -2.34 2.71
C TYR A 160 -13.29 -2.15 4.21
N SER A 161 -12.68 -1.16 4.87
CA SER A 161 -12.97 -0.85 6.26
C SER A 161 -12.72 0.63 6.51
N ILE A 162 -13.42 1.20 7.49
CA ILE A 162 -13.40 2.62 7.83
C ILE A 162 -13.43 2.78 9.36
N VAL A 163 -12.58 3.66 9.88
CA VAL A 163 -12.52 4.03 11.30
C VAL A 163 -12.47 5.54 11.46
N THR A 164 -12.85 6.01 12.65
CA THR A 164 -12.87 7.41 13.07
C THR A 164 -11.79 7.67 14.13
N GLY A 165 -11.28 8.90 14.18
CA GLY A 165 -10.30 9.34 15.18
C GLY A 165 -10.02 10.84 15.06
N ASP A 166 -9.22 11.39 15.95
CA ASP A 166 -8.66 12.75 15.84
C ASP A 166 -7.15 12.59 15.66
N PHE A 167 -6.70 12.39 14.42
CA PHE A 167 -5.31 12.02 14.09
C PHE A 167 -4.40 13.25 13.99
N ASN A 168 -4.97 14.44 13.81
CA ASN A 168 -4.25 15.71 13.80
C ASN A 168 -4.37 16.53 15.11
N LYS A 169 -5.19 16.07 16.06
CA LYS A 169 -5.47 16.73 17.36
C LYS A 169 -6.07 18.13 17.22
N ASP A 170 -6.82 18.39 16.16
CA ASP A 170 -7.56 19.65 15.98
C ASP A 170 -8.95 19.64 16.63
N GLY A 171 -9.38 18.48 17.14
CA GLY A 171 -10.66 18.28 17.83
C GLY A 171 -11.84 18.04 16.89
N ASN A 172 -11.63 17.89 15.58
CA ASN A 172 -12.61 17.36 14.63
C ASN A 172 -12.48 15.83 14.54
N ILE A 173 -13.53 15.16 14.05
CA ILE A 173 -13.47 13.72 13.76
C ILE A 173 -12.99 13.55 12.32
N ASP A 174 -11.84 12.90 12.16
CA ASP A 174 -11.27 12.44 10.91
C ASP A 174 -11.79 11.04 10.53
N LEU A 175 -11.56 10.65 9.28
CA LEU A 175 -11.85 9.31 8.77
C LEU A 175 -10.58 8.66 8.20
N VAL A 176 -10.42 7.36 8.44
CA VAL A 176 -9.40 6.53 7.77
C VAL A 176 -10.05 5.33 7.12
N THR A 177 -9.81 5.13 5.82
CA THR A 177 -10.18 3.88 5.12
C THR A 177 -8.97 3.00 4.87
N VAL A 178 -9.19 1.68 4.88
CA VAL A 178 -8.21 0.70 4.39
C VAL A 178 -8.62 0.22 3.00
N ASN A 179 -7.66 0.21 2.06
CA ASN A 179 -7.94 0.07 0.64
C ASN A 179 -7.24 -1.17 0.09
N LYS A 180 -8.03 -2.22 -0.14
CA LYS A 180 -7.56 -3.57 -0.41
C LYS A 180 -6.69 -3.66 -1.66
N SER A 181 -7.11 -3.06 -2.77
CA SER A 181 -6.42 -3.21 -4.05
C SER A 181 -5.29 -2.20 -4.28
N SER A 182 -5.27 -1.05 -3.57
CA SER A 182 -4.13 -0.12 -3.62
C SER A 182 -3.09 -0.35 -2.52
N GLN A 183 -3.30 -1.34 -1.64
CA GLN A 183 -2.38 -1.70 -0.55
C GLN A 183 -1.99 -0.47 0.29
N SER A 184 -3.02 0.29 0.68
CA SER A 184 -2.86 1.60 1.34
C SER A 184 -3.97 1.89 2.34
N VAL A 185 -3.70 2.76 3.31
CA VAL A 185 -4.72 3.49 4.06
C VAL A 185 -4.91 4.89 3.48
N SER A 186 -6.11 5.45 3.59
CA SER A 186 -6.45 6.81 3.15
C SER A 186 -6.98 7.60 4.35
N VAL A 187 -6.33 8.72 4.67
CA VAL A 187 -6.68 9.60 5.80
C VAL A 187 -7.39 10.84 5.27
N LEU A 188 -8.57 11.14 5.79
CA LEU A 188 -9.39 12.29 5.43
C LEU A 188 -9.60 13.12 6.70
N LEU A 189 -8.89 14.25 6.79
CA LEU A 189 -8.98 15.10 7.98
C LEU A 189 -10.29 15.88 8.01
N GLY A 190 -11.04 15.82 9.11
CA GLY A 190 -12.32 16.48 9.28
C GLY A 190 -12.15 18.00 9.46
N LYS A 191 -13.13 18.78 9.00
CA LYS A 191 -13.18 20.24 9.26
C LYS A 191 -14.19 20.63 10.34
N GLY A 192 -14.98 19.67 10.84
CA GLY A 192 -16.05 19.91 11.81
C GLY A 192 -17.27 20.62 11.23
N ASP A 193 -17.45 20.57 9.91
CA ASP A 193 -18.60 21.12 9.17
C ASP A 193 -19.28 20.05 8.26
N GLY A 194 -19.04 18.77 8.55
CA GLY A 194 -19.47 17.63 7.73
C GLY A 194 -18.61 17.44 6.47
N THR A 195 -17.60 18.28 6.23
CA THR A 195 -16.64 18.13 5.14
C THR A 195 -15.25 17.74 5.64
N PHE A 196 -14.46 17.19 4.71
CA PHE A 196 -13.12 16.65 4.98
C PHE A 196 -12.09 17.31 4.07
N ASN A 197 -10.81 17.11 4.33
CA ASN A 197 -9.73 17.42 3.39
C ASN A 197 -9.58 16.30 2.33
N PRO A 198 -8.90 16.55 1.20
CA PRO A 198 -8.55 15.50 0.24
C PRO A 198 -7.76 14.38 0.90
N ALA A 199 -8.03 13.13 0.51
CA ALA A 199 -7.43 11.97 1.15
C ALA A 199 -5.90 11.90 0.98
N SER A 200 -5.17 11.80 2.10
CA SER A 200 -3.74 11.49 2.14
C SER A 200 -3.55 9.97 2.17
N ASN A 201 -2.75 9.42 1.27
CA ASN A 201 -2.60 7.97 1.14
C ASN A 201 -1.24 7.49 1.66
N PHE A 202 -1.27 6.51 2.56
CA PHE A 202 -0.07 5.88 3.14
C PHE A 202 -0.05 4.41 2.78
N SER A 203 1.09 3.89 2.31
CA SER A 203 1.18 2.50 1.88
C SER A 203 1.41 1.56 3.06
N VAL A 204 0.77 0.39 3.03
CA VAL A 204 1.00 -0.66 4.03
C VAL A 204 2.14 -1.63 3.64
N VAL A 205 2.77 -1.45 2.47
CA VAL A 205 3.68 -2.46 1.88
C VAL A 205 5.07 -2.50 2.52
N GLY A 206 5.41 -3.68 3.06
CA GLY A 206 6.80 -4.13 3.17
C GLY A 206 7.20 -5.11 2.05
N PHE A 207 6.23 -5.75 1.42
CA PHE A 207 6.38 -6.70 0.30
C PHE A 207 5.20 -6.58 -0.66
N ASN A 208 5.41 -6.87 -1.95
CA ASN A 208 4.33 -6.87 -2.95
C ASN A 208 3.35 -8.03 -2.68
N GLY A 209 2.08 -7.72 -2.40
CA GLY A 209 1.02 -8.73 -2.26
C GLY A 209 0.17 -8.65 -0.99
N LEU A 210 0.18 -7.51 -0.28
CA LEU A 210 -0.71 -7.32 0.88
C LEU A 210 -2.11 -6.97 0.40
N ASN A 211 -3.14 -7.63 0.95
CA ASN A 211 -4.55 -7.28 0.75
C ASN A 211 -5.14 -6.85 2.10
N PRO A 212 -4.93 -5.58 2.52
CA PRO A 212 -5.40 -5.11 3.82
C PRO A 212 -6.93 -4.99 3.81
N TYR A 213 -7.59 -5.61 4.78
CA TYR A 213 -9.03 -5.92 4.74
C TYR A 213 -9.83 -5.23 5.84
N SER A 214 -9.25 -5.12 7.03
CA SER A 214 -9.84 -4.49 8.22
C SER A 214 -8.78 -3.64 8.91
N ILE A 215 -9.21 -2.57 9.57
CA ILE A 215 -8.36 -1.60 10.25
C ILE A 215 -8.90 -1.33 11.66
N ALA A 216 -8.01 -1.10 12.62
CA ALA A 216 -8.32 -0.61 13.96
C ALA A 216 -7.31 0.49 14.36
N VAL A 217 -7.64 1.25 15.41
CA VAL A 217 -6.92 2.44 15.85
C VAL A 217 -6.62 2.38 17.35
N ALA A 218 -5.40 2.72 17.76
CA ALA A 218 -4.95 2.78 19.15
C ALA A 218 -3.61 3.54 19.28
N ASP A 219 -3.15 3.79 20.50
CA ASP A 219 -1.86 4.42 20.83
C ASP A 219 -0.86 3.30 21.24
N PHE A 220 -0.24 2.63 20.26
CA PHE A 220 0.51 1.38 20.48
C PHE A 220 1.90 1.61 21.10
N ASP A 221 2.50 2.79 20.89
CA ASP A 221 3.78 3.19 21.48
C ASP A 221 3.65 4.17 22.67
N LYS A 222 2.41 4.51 23.04
CA LYS A 222 2.05 5.39 24.17
C LYS A 222 2.64 6.79 24.07
N ASP A 223 2.96 7.26 22.87
CA ASP A 223 3.38 8.64 22.64
C ASP A 223 2.20 9.64 22.71
N GLY A 224 0.97 9.11 22.80
CA GLY A 224 -0.27 9.85 22.95
C GLY A 224 -0.96 10.15 21.63
N LYS A 225 -0.47 9.65 20.49
CA LYS A 225 -1.10 9.79 19.16
C LYS A 225 -1.92 8.54 18.81
N LEU A 226 -2.64 8.61 17.70
CA LEU A 226 -3.42 7.48 17.19
C LEU A 226 -2.66 6.83 16.04
N ASP A 227 -2.28 5.58 16.25
CA ASP A 227 -1.69 4.66 15.29
C ASP A 227 -2.77 3.80 14.62
N LEU A 228 -2.40 3.14 13.53
CA LEU A 228 -3.29 2.25 12.78
C LEU A 228 -2.73 0.83 12.74
N VAL A 229 -3.59 -0.17 12.87
CA VAL A 229 -3.28 -1.58 12.55
C VAL A 229 -4.18 -2.09 11.43
N THR A 230 -3.62 -2.80 10.44
CA THR A 230 -4.39 -3.48 9.38
C THR A 230 -4.21 -5.01 9.40
N ALA A 231 -5.31 -5.74 9.20
CA ALA A 231 -5.30 -7.18 8.93
C ALA A 231 -5.11 -7.47 7.43
N ASN A 232 -4.10 -8.26 7.06
CA ASN A 232 -3.72 -8.46 5.66
C ASN A 232 -4.04 -9.88 5.16
N ASN A 233 -5.13 -10.01 4.41
CA ASN A 233 -5.78 -11.27 4.06
C ASN A 233 -4.92 -12.26 3.23
N SER A 234 -3.93 -11.77 2.49
CA SER A 234 -3.11 -12.61 1.58
C SER A 234 -1.70 -12.91 2.06
N SER A 235 -1.31 -12.38 3.22
CA SER A 235 0.09 -12.39 3.69
C SER A 235 0.28 -12.90 5.13
N SER A 236 -0.80 -13.37 5.78
CA SER A 236 -0.75 -13.97 7.14
C SER A 236 -0.01 -13.10 8.16
N ASN A 237 -0.24 -11.79 8.09
CA ASN A 237 0.41 -10.79 8.94
C ASN A 237 -0.54 -9.62 9.22
N ILE A 238 -0.17 -8.79 10.19
CA ILE A 238 -0.70 -7.44 10.37
C ILE A 238 0.34 -6.40 9.96
N SER A 239 -0.11 -5.18 9.67
CA SER A 239 0.76 -4.01 9.51
C SER A 239 0.37 -2.95 10.54
N VAL A 240 1.34 -2.34 11.22
CA VAL A 240 1.13 -1.21 12.15
C VAL A 240 1.79 0.04 11.57
N LEU A 241 1.08 1.16 11.58
CA LEU A 241 1.53 2.46 11.09
C LEU A 241 1.44 3.47 12.23
N PHE A 242 2.60 3.95 12.69
CA PHE A 242 2.69 4.90 13.79
C PHE A 242 2.36 6.32 13.34
N GLY A 243 1.66 7.08 14.18
CA GLY A 243 1.32 8.49 13.94
C GLY A 243 2.57 9.38 13.84
N ASP A 244 2.52 10.44 13.02
CA ASP A 244 3.67 11.31 12.84
C ASP A 244 3.98 12.15 14.10
N GLU A 245 5.26 12.34 14.43
CA GLU A 245 5.70 13.11 15.64
C GLU A 245 5.02 14.48 15.80
N LYS A 246 4.57 15.09 14.69
CA LYS A 246 3.96 16.42 14.66
C LYS A 246 2.43 16.42 14.76
N ALA A 247 1.79 15.25 14.79
CA ALA A 247 0.33 15.09 14.74
C ALA A 247 -0.30 15.92 13.60
N THR A 248 0.16 15.70 12.37
CA THR A 248 -0.42 16.32 11.17
C THR A 248 -1.48 15.44 10.50
N GLY A 249 -1.81 14.30 11.13
CA GLY A 249 -2.54 13.21 10.49
C GLY A 249 -1.68 12.40 9.50
N GLY A 250 -0.36 12.47 9.67
CA GLY A 250 0.60 11.69 8.91
C GLY A 250 0.93 10.36 9.58
N PHE A 251 1.46 9.41 8.82
CA PHE A 251 1.89 8.12 9.32
C PHE A 251 3.30 7.76 8.86
N GLY A 252 4.04 7.09 9.73
CA GLY A 252 5.33 6.47 9.42
C GLY A 252 5.21 5.26 8.46
N PRO A 253 6.35 4.66 8.08
CA PRO A 253 6.34 3.43 7.29
C PRO A 253 5.71 2.27 8.08
N ALA A 254 4.96 1.42 7.37
CA ALA A 254 4.27 0.28 7.98
C ALA A 254 5.25 -0.82 8.47
N ILE A 255 5.15 -1.19 9.75
CA ILE A 255 5.87 -2.32 10.35
C ILE A 255 4.99 -3.56 10.30
N ASN A 256 5.52 -4.68 9.81
CA ASN A 256 4.74 -5.91 9.61
C ASN A 256 5.04 -6.95 10.70
N PHE A 257 3.99 -7.46 11.37
CA PHE A 257 4.11 -8.52 12.37
C PHE A 257 3.44 -9.80 11.87
N SER A 258 4.21 -10.89 11.87
CA SER A 258 3.76 -12.20 11.37
C SER A 258 2.69 -12.81 12.30
N LEU A 259 1.76 -13.58 11.73
CA LEU A 259 0.82 -14.42 12.46
C LEU A 259 1.17 -15.91 12.24
N PRO A 260 2.11 -16.49 13.02
CA PRO A 260 2.40 -17.92 12.95
C PRO A 260 1.11 -18.74 13.06
N SER A 261 0.86 -19.63 12.09
CA SER A 261 -0.37 -20.44 11.98
C SER A 261 -1.71 -19.66 11.86
N GLY A 262 -1.67 -18.33 11.71
CA GLY A 262 -2.83 -17.45 11.49
C GLY A 262 -2.93 -17.01 10.02
N SER A 263 -3.46 -17.87 9.15
CA SER A 263 -3.63 -17.55 7.72
C SER A 263 -4.96 -16.85 7.40
N SER A 264 -4.87 -15.88 6.49
CA SER A 264 -5.94 -15.00 6.03
C SER A 264 -6.68 -14.22 7.13
N PRO A 265 -5.99 -13.33 7.87
CA PRO A 265 -6.63 -12.37 8.77
C PRO A 265 -7.56 -11.44 7.98
N ILE A 266 -8.81 -11.28 8.42
CA ILE A 266 -9.82 -10.41 7.74
C ILE A 266 -10.51 -9.41 8.66
N SER A 267 -10.42 -9.57 9.98
CA SER A 267 -10.92 -8.62 10.96
C SER A 267 -9.86 -8.44 12.04
N VAL A 268 -9.64 -7.20 12.49
CA VAL A 268 -8.73 -6.85 13.58
C VAL A 268 -9.44 -5.95 14.59
N VAL A 269 -9.18 -6.19 15.87
CA VAL A 269 -9.63 -5.35 16.99
C VAL A 269 -8.50 -5.14 17.99
N VAL A 270 -8.63 -4.10 18.82
CA VAL A 270 -7.67 -3.75 19.88
C VAL A 270 -8.39 -3.79 21.23
N GLY A 271 -7.70 -4.25 22.26
CA GLY A 271 -8.19 -4.28 23.64
C GLY A 271 -7.04 -4.40 24.63
N ASP A 272 -7.34 -4.58 25.91
CA ASP A 272 -6.37 -4.98 26.94
C ASP A 272 -6.77 -6.39 27.41
N PHE A 273 -6.07 -7.43 26.93
CA PHE A 273 -6.41 -8.83 27.20
C PHE A 273 -5.61 -9.42 28.38
N ASN A 274 -4.57 -8.73 28.86
CA ASN A 274 -3.69 -9.18 29.95
C ASN A 274 -3.76 -8.30 31.23
N LYS A 275 -4.51 -7.19 31.20
CA LYS A 275 -4.68 -6.16 32.25
C LYS A 275 -3.41 -5.39 32.63
N ASP A 276 -2.48 -5.20 31.70
CA ASP A 276 -1.30 -4.35 31.91
C ASP A 276 -1.48 -2.89 31.44
N GLY A 277 -2.64 -2.57 30.85
CA GLY A 277 -3.00 -1.24 30.38
C GLY A 277 -2.31 -0.82 29.08
N LYS A 278 -1.78 -1.75 28.29
CA LYS A 278 -1.26 -1.52 26.93
C LYS A 278 -2.25 -2.03 25.87
N PRO A 279 -2.24 -1.50 24.64
CA PRO A 279 -3.12 -2.01 23.59
C PRO A 279 -2.55 -3.31 22.99
N ASP A 280 -3.29 -4.38 23.20
CA ASP A 280 -3.11 -5.70 22.60
C ASP A 280 -3.97 -5.84 21.33
N ILE A 281 -3.58 -6.71 20.40
CA ILE A 281 -4.27 -6.91 19.11
C ILE A 281 -4.88 -8.31 19.04
N VAL A 282 -6.10 -8.40 18.50
CA VAL A 282 -6.72 -9.67 18.10
C VAL A 282 -7.13 -9.65 16.63
N THR A 283 -6.82 -10.72 15.90
CA THR A 283 -7.30 -10.92 14.51
C THR A 283 -8.19 -12.16 14.38
N ALA A 284 -9.17 -12.09 13.48
CA ALA A 284 -9.92 -13.26 13.01
C ALA A 284 -9.34 -13.79 11.69
N ASN A 285 -8.92 -15.05 11.69
CA ASN A 285 -8.14 -15.65 10.60
C ASN A 285 -8.97 -16.70 9.85
N ASN A 286 -9.48 -16.32 8.68
CA ASN A 286 -10.56 -17.06 8.00
C ASN A 286 -10.13 -18.47 7.55
N ALA A 287 -8.97 -18.57 6.91
CA ALA A 287 -8.51 -19.83 6.31
C ALA A 287 -7.97 -20.82 7.36
N SER A 288 -7.32 -20.30 8.41
CA SER A 288 -6.77 -21.09 9.52
C SER A 288 -7.77 -21.39 10.65
N GLN A 289 -8.98 -20.82 10.60
CA GLN A 289 -10.11 -21.13 11.50
C GLN A 289 -9.78 -20.87 12.98
N ASN A 290 -9.07 -19.78 13.24
CA ASN A 290 -8.65 -19.37 14.57
C ASN A 290 -8.72 -17.84 14.72
N VAL A 291 -8.56 -17.37 15.96
CA VAL A 291 -8.17 -15.99 16.24
C VAL A 291 -6.72 -15.96 16.73
N SER A 292 -5.94 -14.96 16.30
CA SER A 292 -4.61 -14.68 16.86
C SER A 292 -4.70 -13.56 17.90
N VAL A 293 -3.94 -13.68 18.98
CA VAL A 293 -3.82 -12.68 20.05
C VAL A 293 -2.35 -12.28 20.16
N LEU A 294 -2.05 -10.99 20.03
CA LEU A 294 -0.72 -10.41 20.14
C LEU A 294 -0.72 -9.44 21.32
N LEU A 295 0.12 -9.70 22.32
CA LEU A 295 0.21 -8.84 23.49
C LEU A 295 1.19 -7.69 23.22
N GLY A 296 0.77 -6.45 23.45
CA GLY A 296 1.56 -5.25 23.18
C GLY A 296 2.62 -5.01 24.26
N ASP A 297 3.82 -4.58 23.87
CA ASP A 297 4.83 -4.10 24.83
C ASP A 297 4.63 -2.63 25.23
N GLY A 298 3.81 -1.89 24.48
CA GLY A 298 3.49 -0.48 24.74
C GLY A 298 4.55 0.50 24.24
N ASP A 299 5.58 0.01 23.54
CA ASP A 299 6.61 0.76 22.81
C ASP A 299 6.48 0.49 21.29
N GLY A 300 5.29 0.07 20.83
CA GLY A 300 4.99 -0.29 19.43
C GLY A 300 5.35 -1.72 19.00
N GLY A 301 5.88 -2.55 19.90
CA GLY A 301 6.17 -3.96 19.65
C GLY A 301 5.10 -4.91 20.19
N PHE A 302 5.15 -6.17 19.73
CA PHE A 302 4.18 -7.20 20.09
C PHE A 302 4.86 -8.56 20.34
N ALA A 303 4.38 -9.28 21.35
CA ALA A 303 4.75 -10.66 21.60
C ALA A 303 4.22 -11.60 20.49
N THR A 304 4.87 -12.77 20.35
CA THR A 304 4.47 -13.81 19.38
C THR A 304 2.99 -14.17 19.51
N ALA A 305 2.29 -14.16 18.37
CA ALA A 305 0.85 -14.39 18.30
C ALA A 305 0.44 -15.76 18.88
N LYS A 306 -0.52 -15.78 19.81
CA LYS A 306 -1.15 -16.99 20.36
C LYS A 306 -2.46 -17.25 19.64
N ASN A 307 -2.67 -18.47 19.15
CA ASN A 307 -3.87 -18.81 18.38
C ASN A 307 -4.90 -19.59 19.20
N PHE A 308 -6.17 -19.20 19.10
CA PHE A 308 -7.30 -19.85 19.75
C PHE A 308 -8.29 -20.32 18.67
N LYS A 309 -8.61 -21.62 18.67
CA LYS A 309 -9.50 -22.20 17.67
C LYS A 309 -10.92 -21.70 17.84
N VAL A 310 -11.55 -21.35 16.73
CA VAL A 310 -12.98 -21.01 16.64
C VAL A 310 -13.64 -21.92 15.60
N PRO A 311 -14.98 -22.04 15.56
CA PRO A 311 -15.68 -22.70 14.46
C PRO A 311 -15.31 -22.12 13.09
N SER A 312 -15.42 -22.93 12.05
CA SER A 312 -14.77 -22.69 10.75
C SER A 312 -15.15 -21.36 10.07
N ARG A 313 -14.22 -20.84 9.25
CA ARG A 313 -14.37 -19.58 8.49
C ARG A 313 -14.85 -18.39 9.33
N PRO A 314 -14.10 -17.97 10.37
CA PRO A 314 -14.43 -16.78 11.14
C PRO A 314 -14.39 -15.53 10.24
N THR A 315 -15.36 -14.63 10.38
CA THR A 315 -15.56 -13.46 9.50
C THR A 315 -15.27 -12.11 10.16
N SER A 316 -15.71 -11.94 11.42
CA SER A 316 -15.54 -10.72 12.20
C SER A 316 -15.32 -11.08 13.66
N VAL A 317 -14.56 -10.23 14.37
CA VAL A 317 -14.35 -10.31 15.81
C VAL A 317 -14.66 -8.96 16.46
N THR A 318 -15.22 -8.99 17.65
CA THR A 318 -15.34 -7.83 18.55
C THR A 318 -14.97 -8.21 19.99
N VAL A 319 -14.69 -7.19 20.82
CA VAL A 319 -14.14 -7.33 22.18
C VAL A 319 -15.01 -6.59 23.20
N GLY A 320 -15.32 -7.24 24.32
CA GLY A 320 -16.12 -6.67 25.40
C GLY A 320 -16.10 -7.55 26.66
N ASP A 321 -16.65 -7.08 27.77
CA ASP A 321 -16.84 -7.87 28.99
C ASP A 321 -18.28 -8.43 28.99
N PHE A 322 -18.45 -9.70 28.61
CA PHE A 322 -19.77 -10.34 28.50
C PHE A 322 -20.24 -11.00 29.81
N ASN A 323 -19.36 -11.14 30.80
CA ASN A 323 -19.62 -11.83 32.07
C ASN A 323 -19.52 -10.94 33.33
N GLY A 324 -19.08 -9.69 33.19
CA GLY A 324 -18.98 -8.71 34.27
C GLY A 324 -17.78 -8.89 35.21
N ASP A 325 -16.77 -9.70 34.86
CA ASP A 325 -15.55 -9.88 35.66
C ASP A 325 -14.43 -8.87 35.34
N GLY A 326 -14.73 -7.93 34.43
CA GLY A 326 -13.89 -6.82 34.02
C GLY A 326 -12.74 -7.22 33.10
N LYS A 327 -12.74 -8.41 32.51
CA LYS A 327 -11.75 -8.85 31.51
C LYS A 327 -12.30 -8.71 30.09
N SER A 328 -11.39 -8.62 29.14
CA SER A 328 -11.73 -8.60 27.72
C SER A 328 -12.05 -10.02 27.23
N ASP A 329 -13.32 -10.27 26.92
CA ASP A 329 -13.81 -11.44 26.20
C ASP A 329 -13.88 -11.15 24.68
N LEU A 330 -14.08 -12.18 23.85
CA LEU A 330 -14.24 -12.05 22.40
C LEU A 330 -15.57 -12.63 21.92
N ALA A 331 -16.20 -11.97 20.94
CA ALA A 331 -17.29 -12.52 20.14
C ALA A 331 -16.86 -12.61 18.66
N VAL A 332 -16.96 -13.80 18.06
CA VAL A 332 -16.40 -14.12 16.74
C VAL A 332 -17.45 -14.79 15.86
N THR A 333 -17.78 -14.24 14.70
CA THR A 333 -18.80 -14.80 13.78
C THR A 333 -18.23 -15.88 12.87
N SER A 334 -18.99 -16.95 12.60
CA SER A 334 -18.64 -18.02 11.65
C SER A 334 -19.61 -18.03 10.46
N SER A 335 -19.08 -17.74 9.26
CA SER A 335 -19.86 -17.77 8.00
C SER A 335 -20.36 -19.17 7.62
N TYR A 336 -19.68 -20.24 8.05
CA TYR A 336 -20.04 -21.61 7.69
C TYR A 336 -21.07 -22.22 8.63
N PHE A 337 -20.94 -21.98 9.94
CA PHE A 337 -21.85 -22.52 10.95
C PHE A 337 -23.02 -21.59 11.28
N ASN A 338 -23.07 -20.37 10.71
CA ASN A 338 -24.15 -19.39 10.93
C ASN A 338 -24.35 -19.05 12.42
N ASN A 339 -23.25 -18.86 13.14
CA ASN A 339 -23.26 -18.56 14.58
C ASN A 339 -22.26 -17.48 14.97
N VAL A 340 -22.41 -16.96 16.19
CA VAL A 340 -21.39 -16.21 16.91
C VAL A 340 -20.83 -17.07 18.04
N SER A 341 -19.50 -17.06 18.18
CA SER A 341 -18.74 -17.79 19.18
C SER A 341 -18.21 -16.85 20.25
N ILE A 342 -18.54 -17.11 21.51
CA ILE A 342 -18.13 -16.32 22.67
C ILE A 342 -16.97 -17.02 23.37
N LEU A 343 -15.85 -16.32 23.51
CA LEU A 343 -14.64 -16.79 24.16
C LEU A 343 -14.39 -15.92 25.39
N LEU A 344 -14.65 -16.48 26.58
CA LEU A 344 -14.44 -15.74 27.83
C LEU A 344 -12.95 -15.65 28.18
N GLY A 345 -12.46 -14.44 28.41
CA GLY A 345 -11.07 -14.13 28.71
C GLY A 345 -10.66 -14.53 30.12
N LYS A 346 -9.41 -14.97 30.28
CA LYS A 346 -8.83 -15.26 31.60
C LYS A 346 -8.08 -14.07 32.19
N GLY A 347 -7.79 -13.06 31.39
CA GLY A 347 -7.10 -11.82 31.80
C GLY A 347 -5.57 -11.95 31.76
N ASP A 348 -5.06 -12.87 30.95
CA ASP A 348 -3.64 -13.17 30.73
C ASP A 348 -3.30 -13.30 29.22
N GLY A 349 -4.16 -12.77 28.36
CA GLY A 349 -4.11 -13.00 26.90
C GLY A 349 -4.61 -14.39 26.46
N THR A 350 -5.23 -15.18 27.34
CA THR A 350 -5.81 -16.50 26.99
C THR A 350 -7.30 -16.59 27.27
N PHE A 351 -7.95 -17.54 26.59
CA PHE A 351 -9.41 -17.68 26.57
C PHE A 351 -9.87 -19.08 27.03
N ASN A 352 -11.13 -19.16 27.44
CA ASN A 352 -11.86 -20.40 27.63
C ASN A 352 -12.36 -20.96 26.29
N SER A 353 -12.88 -22.19 26.29
CA SER A 353 -13.48 -22.80 25.09
C SER A 353 -14.67 -21.99 24.58
N ALA A 354 -14.75 -21.83 23.26
CA ALA A 354 -15.80 -21.07 22.60
C ALA A 354 -17.21 -21.67 22.81
N THR A 355 -18.17 -20.84 23.19
CA THR A 355 -19.60 -21.17 23.28
C THR A 355 -20.35 -20.56 22.10
N GLN A 356 -21.16 -21.33 21.38
CA GLN A 356 -21.83 -20.87 20.15
C GLN A 356 -23.28 -20.42 20.40
N PHE A 357 -23.72 -19.39 19.67
CA PHE A 357 -25.10 -18.92 19.61
C PHE A 357 -25.51 -18.70 18.15
N ASP A 358 -26.60 -19.31 17.72
CA ASP A 358 -27.07 -19.26 16.32
C ASP A 358 -27.54 -17.85 15.92
N VAL A 359 -27.23 -17.46 14.68
CA VAL A 359 -27.62 -16.17 14.08
C VAL A 359 -28.20 -16.40 12.68
N GLY A 360 -28.41 -15.35 11.88
CA GLY A 360 -28.79 -15.49 10.47
C GLY A 360 -27.70 -16.16 9.62
N THR A 361 -28.03 -16.47 8.36
CA THR A 361 -27.09 -17.18 7.47
C THR A 361 -26.00 -16.26 6.91
N ASN A 362 -24.77 -16.79 6.82
CA ASN A 362 -23.55 -16.12 6.39
C ASN A 362 -23.28 -14.80 7.18
N PRO A 363 -23.06 -14.85 8.51
CA PRO A 363 -22.72 -13.68 9.30
C PRO A 363 -21.37 -13.09 8.89
N HIS A 364 -21.31 -11.78 8.67
CA HIS A 364 -20.15 -11.07 8.10
C HIS A 364 -19.53 -10.04 9.06
N SER A 365 -20.33 -9.39 9.91
CA SER A 365 -19.88 -8.36 10.85
C SER A 365 -20.64 -8.47 12.17
N VAL A 366 -19.93 -8.31 13.30
CA VAL A 366 -20.50 -8.25 14.64
C VAL A 366 -20.11 -6.95 15.35
N THR A 367 -21.05 -6.36 16.08
CA THR A 367 -20.85 -5.21 16.96
C THR A 367 -21.58 -5.40 18.29
N LEU A 368 -21.29 -4.54 19.27
CA LEU A 368 -21.78 -4.62 20.65
C LEU A 368 -22.49 -3.34 21.08
N GLY A 369 -23.41 -3.45 22.03
CA GLY A 369 -24.08 -2.31 22.67
C GLY A 369 -24.99 -2.76 23.81
N ASP A 370 -25.52 -1.83 24.61
CA ASP A 370 -26.60 -2.12 25.57
C ASP A 370 -27.93 -1.69 24.94
N PHE A 371 -28.51 -2.58 24.13
CA PHE A 371 -29.72 -2.28 23.35
C PHE A 371 -31.00 -2.25 24.21
N ASN A 372 -30.93 -2.82 25.42
CA ASN A 372 -32.06 -3.01 26.31
C ASN A 372 -31.99 -2.18 27.62
N LYS A 373 -30.87 -1.49 27.86
CA LYS A 373 -30.57 -0.63 29.02
C LYS A 373 -30.52 -1.38 30.36
N ASP A 374 -30.09 -2.65 30.36
CA ASP A 374 -29.82 -3.42 31.59
C ASP A 374 -28.35 -3.44 32.04
N SER A 375 -27.51 -2.61 31.41
CA SER A 375 -26.07 -2.46 31.68
C SER A 375 -25.23 -3.72 31.40
N LYS A 376 -25.67 -4.53 30.45
CA LYS A 376 -24.94 -5.68 29.93
C LYS A 376 -24.71 -5.51 28.43
N LEU A 377 -23.67 -6.17 27.92
CA LEU A 377 -23.38 -6.14 26.50
C LEU A 377 -24.27 -7.13 25.75
N ASP A 378 -25.09 -6.58 24.86
CA ASP A 378 -25.82 -7.27 23.80
C ASP A 378 -24.96 -7.29 22.50
N LEU A 379 -25.32 -8.16 21.55
CA LEU A 379 -24.64 -8.28 20.25
C LEU A 379 -25.59 -8.02 19.08
N ALA A 380 -25.09 -7.35 18.04
CA ALA A 380 -25.76 -7.21 16.75
C ALA A 380 -24.87 -7.77 15.63
N VAL A 381 -25.42 -8.63 14.78
CA VAL A 381 -24.68 -9.38 13.74
C VAL A 381 -25.34 -9.21 12.38
N ALA A 382 -24.60 -8.69 11.39
CA ALA A 382 -25.05 -8.57 10.00
C ALA A 382 -24.92 -9.91 9.26
N ASN A 383 -26.01 -10.40 8.67
CA ASN A 383 -26.10 -11.73 8.04
C ASN A 383 -26.37 -11.61 6.53
N SER A 384 -25.32 -11.78 5.73
CA SER A 384 -25.30 -11.42 4.30
C SER A 384 -26.35 -12.17 3.48
N ASP A 385 -26.41 -13.50 3.60
CA ASP A 385 -27.28 -14.32 2.75
C ASP A 385 -28.77 -14.24 3.17
N SER A 386 -29.03 -13.97 4.45
CA SER A 386 -30.40 -13.86 4.99
C SER A 386 -30.93 -12.43 5.07
N ASN A 387 -30.16 -11.44 4.61
CA ASN A 387 -30.57 -10.03 4.44
C ASN A 387 -31.19 -9.40 5.72
N ASN A 388 -30.59 -9.71 6.87
CA ASN A 388 -31.05 -9.23 8.18
C ASN A 388 -29.88 -8.98 9.14
N VAL A 389 -30.18 -8.31 10.24
CA VAL A 389 -29.32 -8.26 11.43
C VAL A 389 -29.94 -9.10 12.55
N SER A 390 -29.15 -9.99 13.14
CA SER A 390 -29.49 -10.72 14.37
C SER A 390 -29.10 -9.91 15.59
N VAL A 391 -30.02 -9.75 16.54
CA VAL A 391 -29.77 -9.13 17.84
C VAL A 391 -29.88 -10.19 18.94
N LEU A 392 -28.84 -10.31 19.76
CA LEU A 392 -28.73 -11.28 20.85
C LEU A 392 -28.56 -10.52 22.15
N LEU A 393 -29.52 -10.64 23.06
CA LEU A 393 -29.48 -9.93 24.33
C LEU A 393 -28.64 -10.69 25.36
N GLY A 394 -27.68 -10.03 25.98
CA GLY A 394 -26.79 -10.61 26.98
C GLY A 394 -27.53 -10.96 28.27
N ASN A 395 -27.12 -12.06 28.90
CA ASN A 395 -27.56 -12.39 30.27
C ASN A 395 -26.59 -11.83 31.32
N GLY A 396 -25.36 -11.47 30.93
CA GLY A 396 -24.33 -10.88 31.78
C GLY A 396 -23.44 -11.91 32.50
N ASP A 397 -23.42 -13.13 31.98
CA ASP A 397 -22.65 -14.28 32.47
C ASP A 397 -21.87 -14.98 31.32
N GLY A 398 -21.69 -14.30 30.19
CA GLY A 398 -21.18 -14.86 28.94
C GLY A 398 -22.21 -15.58 28.08
N THR A 399 -23.47 -15.71 28.52
CA THR A 399 -24.55 -16.31 27.72
C THR A 399 -25.52 -15.28 27.14
N PHE A 400 -26.18 -15.66 26.05
CA PHE A 400 -27.11 -14.81 25.31
C PHE A 400 -28.49 -15.45 25.15
N LYS A 401 -29.52 -14.60 25.01
CA LYS A 401 -30.87 -15.01 24.59
C LYS A 401 -30.88 -15.38 23.09
N PRO A 402 -31.82 -16.21 22.62
CA PRO A 402 -31.95 -16.53 21.19
C PRO A 402 -32.04 -15.28 20.31
N ALA A 403 -31.42 -15.34 19.13
CA ALA A 403 -31.37 -14.22 18.19
C ALA A 403 -32.76 -13.74 17.74
N THR A 404 -32.94 -12.43 17.73
CA THR A 404 -34.10 -11.75 17.09
C THR A 404 -33.62 -11.07 15.82
N ASN A 405 -34.21 -11.43 14.67
CA ASN A 405 -33.74 -10.96 13.37
C ASN A 405 -34.58 -9.79 12.84
N PHE A 406 -33.91 -8.75 12.32
CA PHE A 406 -34.52 -7.56 11.73
C PHE A 406 -34.07 -7.41 10.28
N ASN A 407 -35.02 -7.37 9.34
CA ASN A 407 -34.71 -7.30 7.91
C ASN A 407 -34.09 -5.94 7.52
N VAL A 408 -33.10 -5.97 6.62
CA VAL A 408 -32.36 -4.79 6.14
C VAL A 408 -32.28 -4.81 4.59
N GLY A 409 -31.38 -4.04 4.00
CA GLY A 409 -31.09 -4.13 2.56
C GLY A 409 -30.44 -5.45 2.16
N LEU A 410 -30.13 -5.58 0.86
CA LEU A 410 -29.54 -6.81 0.32
C LEU A 410 -28.03 -6.89 0.60
N ASN A 411 -27.58 -8.09 0.98
CA ASN A 411 -26.19 -8.41 1.31
C ASN A 411 -25.59 -7.46 2.38
N PRO A 412 -26.12 -7.46 3.62
CA PRO A 412 -25.53 -6.70 4.71
C PRO A 412 -24.15 -7.26 5.10
N VAL A 413 -23.15 -6.38 5.12
CA VAL A 413 -21.73 -6.75 5.32
C VAL A 413 -21.05 -6.04 6.49
N SER A 414 -21.61 -4.93 6.98
CA SER A 414 -21.11 -4.19 8.14
C SER A 414 -22.26 -3.61 8.94
N VAL A 415 -22.18 -3.69 10.27
CA VAL A 415 -23.13 -3.10 11.21
C VAL A 415 -22.39 -2.28 12.27
N THR A 416 -22.93 -1.12 12.61
CA THR A 416 -22.44 -0.26 13.70
C THR A 416 -23.58 0.24 14.58
N VAL A 417 -23.24 0.65 15.80
CA VAL A 417 -24.18 1.20 16.80
C VAL A 417 -24.04 2.72 16.84
N ILE A 418 -25.18 3.41 16.92
CA ILE A 418 -25.27 4.87 16.81
C ILE A 418 -26.48 5.37 17.61
N ASP A 419 -26.52 6.64 18.02
CA ASP A 419 -27.79 7.30 18.37
C ASP A 419 -28.15 8.25 17.22
N PHE A 420 -28.92 7.75 16.26
CA PHE A 420 -29.21 8.46 15.01
C PHE A 420 -30.42 9.38 15.14
N ASN A 421 -31.17 9.34 16.24
CA ASN A 421 -32.31 10.24 16.44
C ASN A 421 -32.15 11.19 17.66
N GLY A 422 -31.11 10.99 18.48
CA GLY A 422 -30.80 11.82 19.64
C GLY A 422 -31.69 11.55 20.85
N ASP A 423 -32.38 10.40 20.92
CA ASP A 423 -33.22 10.02 22.08
C ASP A 423 -32.47 9.26 23.17
N GLY A 424 -31.16 9.09 23.01
CA GLY A 424 -30.25 8.49 23.97
C GLY A 424 -30.31 6.96 23.98
N LYS A 425 -30.86 6.31 22.95
CA LYS A 425 -30.89 4.84 22.79
C LYS A 425 -29.98 4.44 21.63
N SER A 426 -29.54 3.18 21.68
CA SER A 426 -28.79 2.57 20.59
C SER A 426 -29.70 2.22 19.42
N ASP A 427 -29.50 2.90 18.31
CA ASP A 427 -29.93 2.55 16.96
C ASP A 427 -28.84 1.71 16.27
N LEU A 428 -29.18 1.09 15.13
CA LEU A 428 -28.23 0.34 14.29
C LEU A 428 -28.14 0.95 12.89
N ALA A 429 -26.93 1.07 12.35
CA ALA A 429 -26.69 1.40 10.95
C ALA A 429 -25.96 0.25 10.24
N VAL A 430 -26.41 -0.13 9.04
CA VAL A 430 -26.01 -1.38 8.36
C VAL A 430 -25.70 -1.13 6.90
N ALA A 431 -24.47 -1.41 6.45
CA ALA A 431 -24.08 -1.30 5.04
C ALA A 431 -24.53 -2.54 4.25
N ASN A 432 -25.29 -2.31 3.18
CA ASN A 432 -25.95 -3.34 2.37
C ASN A 432 -25.37 -3.36 0.94
N ALA A 433 -24.35 -4.20 0.70
CA ALA A 433 -23.48 -4.15 -0.46
C ALA A 433 -24.24 -4.24 -1.80
N ASP A 434 -25.17 -5.18 -1.95
CA ASP A 434 -25.86 -5.44 -3.22
C ASP A 434 -26.97 -4.44 -3.52
N SER A 435 -27.51 -3.80 -2.48
CA SER A 435 -28.54 -2.75 -2.65
C SER A 435 -27.97 -1.35 -2.82
N ASN A 436 -26.67 -1.14 -2.55
CA ASN A 436 -26.02 0.18 -2.53
C ASN A 436 -26.66 1.16 -1.53
N THR A 437 -27.07 0.65 -0.36
CA THR A 437 -27.72 1.45 0.70
C THR A 437 -27.07 1.25 2.06
N VAL A 438 -27.32 2.17 2.98
CA VAL A 438 -27.25 1.93 4.42
C VAL A 438 -28.66 1.86 5.00
N SER A 439 -28.97 0.80 5.76
CA SER A 439 -30.19 0.70 6.56
C SER A 439 -29.95 1.30 7.95
N VAL A 440 -30.82 2.19 8.41
CA VAL A 440 -30.89 2.63 9.81
C VAL A 440 -32.12 2.01 10.47
N LEU A 441 -31.94 1.42 11.64
CA LEU A 441 -32.99 0.79 12.45
C LEU A 441 -33.05 1.50 13.79
N LEU A 442 -34.15 2.20 14.06
CA LEU A 442 -34.31 2.96 15.30
C LEU A 442 -34.63 2.02 16.47
N GLY A 443 -33.84 2.09 17.54
CA GLY A 443 -33.96 1.27 18.74
C GLY A 443 -35.03 1.78 19.67
N ASN A 444 -35.85 0.88 20.21
CA ASN A 444 -36.85 1.25 21.22
C ASN A 444 -36.30 1.24 22.67
N GLY A 445 -35.05 0.81 22.86
CA GLY A 445 -34.39 0.71 24.17
C GLY A 445 -34.81 -0.51 24.99
N THR A 446 -35.37 -1.54 24.35
CA THR A 446 -35.75 -2.83 24.96
C THR A 446 -35.08 -4.03 24.26
N GLY A 447 -34.03 -3.79 23.46
CA GLY A 447 -33.43 -4.80 22.60
C GLY A 447 -34.21 -5.09 21.32
N SER A 448 -35.11 -4.18 20.91
CA SER A 448 -35.93 -4.33 19.71
C SER A 448 -35.94 -3.05 18.88
N PHE A 449 -36.05 -3.22 17.57
CA PHE A 449 -35.83 -2.16 16.58
C PHE A 449 -37.04 -1.98 15.67
N GLY A 450 -37.22 -0.76 15.18
CA GLY A 450 -38.20 -0.44 14.14
C GLY A 450 -37.83 -1.02 12.77
N ASN A 451 -38.69 -0.78 11.78
CA ASN A 451 -38.39 -1.13 10.39
C ASN A 451 -37.15 -0.35 9.90
N ALA A 452 -36.31 -1.02 9.11
CA ALA A 452 -35.17 -0.39 8.45
C ALA A 452 -35.61 0.75 7.51
N THR A 453 -34.96 1.90 7.65
CA THR A 453 -35.02 3.03 6.71
C THR A 453 -33.73 3.02 5.89
N ASN A 454 -33.83 2.92 4.56
CA ASN A 454 -32.67 2.78 3.68
C ASN A 454 -32.30 4.12 3.06
N PHE A 455 -31.00 4.43 3.05
CA PHE A 455 -30.42 5.62 2.44
C PHE A 455 -29.44 5.21 1.33
N ASP A 456 -29.56 5.81 0.15
CA ASP A 456 -28.68 5.54 -0.99
C ASP A 456 -27.25 6.04 -0.72
N VAL A 457 -26.25 5.23 -1.08
CA VAL A 457 -24.81 5.53 -0.92
C VAL A 457 -24.02 5.19 -2.20
N GLY A 458 -22.69 5.20 -2.14
CA GLY A 458 -21.86 4.76 -3.27
C GLY A 458 -22.03 3.26 -3.57
N THR A 459 -21.47 2.80 -4.70
CA THR A 459 -21.64 1.41 -5.12
C THR A 459 -20.80 0.42 -4.31
N THR A 460 -21.45 -0.68 -3.92
CA THR A 460 -20.91 -1.75 -3.05
C THR A 460 -20.37 -1.20 -1.72
N PRO A 461 -21.24 -0.63 -0.85
CA PRO A 461 -20.87 -0.20 0.49
C PRO A 461 -20.41 -1.41 1.32
N TYR A 462 -19.21 -1.32 1.88
CA TYR A 462 -18.55 -2.45 2.54
C TYR A 462 -18.38 -2.26 4.06
N ALA A 463 -18.19 -1.01 4.50
CA ALA A 463 -18.10 -0.69 5.92
C ALA A 463 -18.80 0.64 6.24
N VAL A 464 -19.44 0.71 7.42
CA VAL A 464 -20.11 1.90 7.94
C VAL A 464 -19.61 2.22 9.35
N THR A 465 -19.39 3.51 9.63
CA THR A 465 -19.08 4.04 10.96
C THR A 465 -19.95 5.28 11.24
N GLY A 466 -20.03 5.69 12.50
CA GLY A 466 -20.81 6.84 12.95
C GLY A 466 -19.99 7.84 13.77
N GLY A 467 -20.44 9.09 13.81
CA GLY A 467 -19.81 10.17 14.56
C GLY A 467 -20.50 11.51 14.28
N ASP A 468 -20.28 12.52 15.12
CA ASP A 468 -20.76 13.89 14.89
C ASP A 468 -19.73 14.62 14.00
N PHE A 469 -19.94 14.64 12.68
CA PHE A 469 -18.96 15.17 11.72
C PHE A 469 -19.13 16.67 11.43
N ASP A 470 -20.33 17.22 11.68
CA ASP A 470 -20.64 18.66 11.51
C ASP A 470 -20.81 19.45 12.81
N LYS A 471 -20.66 18.79 13.97
CA LYS A 471 -20.72 19.35 15.32
C LYS A 471 -22.08 19.96 15.67
N ASP A 472 -23.17 19.47 15.07
CA ASP A 472 -24.53 19.87 15.42
C ASP A 472 -25.07 19.16 16.69
N GLY A 473 -24.35 18.16 17.20
CA GLY A 473 -24.69 17.40 18.40
C GLY A 473 -25.53 16.15 18.13
N LYS A 474 -25.73 15.76 16.87
CA LYS A 474 -26.31 14.47 16.46
C LYS A 474 -25.25 13.56 15.84
N SER A 475 -25.59 12.28 15.72
CA SER A 475 -24.72 11.32 15.06
C SER A 475 -25.01 11.24 13.56
N ASP A 476 -23.97 11.40 12.75
CA ASP A 476 -23.92 11.20 11.29
C ASP A 476 -23.36 9.82 10.94
N LEU A 477 -23.34 9.48 9.65
CA LEU A 477 -22.78 8.22 9.14
C LEU A 477 -21.74 8.44 8.04
N ALA A 478 -20.65 7.67 8.08
CA ALA A 478 -19.63 7.60 7.04
C ALA A 478 -19.49 6.16 6.51
N VAL A 479 -19.44 6.00 5.19
CA VAL A 479 -19.59 4.70 4.51
C VAL A 479 -18.51 4.51 3.46
N ALA A 480 -17.69 3.47 3.59
CA ALA A 480 -16.69 3.08 2.60
C ALA A 480 -17.35 2.29 1.45
N ASN A 481 -17.27 2.80 0.23
CA ASN A 481 -17.88 2.19 -0.95
C ASN A 481 -16.82 1.59 -1.87
N SER A 482 -16.75 0.25 -1.94
CA SER A 482 -15.65 -0.49 -2.58
C SER A 482 -15.50 -0.15 -4.07
N GLU A 483 -16.58 -0.23 -4.85
CA GLU A 483 -16.48 -0.15 -6.30
C GLU A 483 -16.49 1.30 -6.82
N SER A 484 -17.19 2.20 -6.13
CA SER A 484 -17.14 3.64 -6.42
C SER A 484 -15.92 4.37 -5.83
N LYS A 485 -15.08 3.66 -5.05
CA LYS A 485 -13.74 4.11 -4.58
C LYS A 485 -13.80 5.43 -3.81
N ASN A 486 -14.86 5.62 -3.03
CA ASN A 486 -15.16 6.86 -2.33
C ASN A 486 -15.74 6.57 -0.93
N VAL A 487 -15.91 7.64 -0.16
CA VAL A 487 -16.65 7.62 1.10
C VAL A 487 -17.93 8.44 0.95
N SER A 488 -19.09 7.86 1.29
CA SER A 488 -20.34 8.60 1.46
C SER A 488 -20.44 9.12 2.88
N VAL A 489 -20.88 10.37 3.05
CA VAL A 489 -21.15 10.99 4.36
C VAL A 489 -22.61 11.43 4.38
N LEU A 490 -23.36 10.98 5.38
CA LEU A 490 -24.80 11.23 5.53
C LEU A 490 -24.98 12.03 6.82
N LEU A 491 -25.27 13.34 6.67
CA LEU A 491 -25.47 14.25 7.79
C LEU A 491 -26.91 14.22 8.30
N ASN A 492 -27.09 14.29 9.61
CA ASN A 492 -28.35 14.06 10.31
C ASN A 492 -29.18 15.34 10.49
N ASN A 493 -29.47 16.04 9.39
CA ASN A 493 -30.14 17.34 9.42
C ASN A 493 -31.67 17.20 9.18
N PRO A 494 -32.56 17.86 9.96
CA PRO A 494 -34.01 17.64 9.89
C PRO A 494 -34.71 18.36 8.72
N ALA A 495 -33.97 18.69 7.65
CA ALA A 495 -34.44 19.54 6.53
C ALA A 495 -34.33 18.91 5.13
N GLU A 496 -33.62 17.79 4.95
CA GLU A 496 -33.51 17.08 3.65
C GLU A 496 -33.76 15.58 3.83
N PHE A 497 -34.99 15.12 3.56
CA PHE A 497 -35.31 13.68 3.49
C PHE A 497 -34.98 13.14 2.08
N ASN A 498 -33.98 12.24 1.99
CA ASN A 498 -33.63 11.56 0.74
C ASN A 498 -34.71 10.55 0.29
N VAL A 499 -34.95 10.48 -1.02
CA VAL A 499 -35.86 9.53 -1.71
C VAL A 499 -35.16 9.02 -2.98
N PRO A 500 -35.24 7.71 -3.32
CA PRO A 500 -34.14 7.02 -4.02
C PRO A 500 -34.17 7.10 -5.56
N VAL A 501 -33.04 6.77 -6.19
CA VAL A 501 -32.90 6.64 -7.65
C VAL A 501 -32.78 5.17 -8.08
N PRO A 502 -33.66 4.66 -8.99
CA PRO A 502 -33.60 3.26 -9.42
C PRO A 502 -32.40 2.96 -10.33
N PRO A 503 -31.93 1.70 -10.36
CA PRO A 503 -30.72 1.33 -11.10
C PRO A 503 -30.90 1.50 -12.61
N GLN A 504 -29.82 1.91 -13.28
CA GLN A 504 -29.66 1.84 -14.73
C GLN A 504 -28.34 1.10 -15.07
N PRO A 505 -28.31 0.30 -16.15
CA PRO A 505 -27.25 -0.67 -16.36
C PRO A 505 -25.92 -0.03 -16.75
N ILE A 506 -24.85 -0.43 -16.06
CA ILE A 506 -23.48 -0.10 -16.44
C ILE A 506 -23.09 -0.94 -17.67
N LEU A 507 -22.67 -0.27 -18.75
CA LEU A 507 -22.03 -0.95 -19.87
C LEU A 507 -20.56 -1.17 -19.52
N ILE A 508 -20.16 -2.43 -19.40
CA ILE A 508 -18.79 -2.84 -19.03
C ILE A 508 -17.81 -2.43 -20.13
N ASN A 509 -16.82 -1.61 -19.76
CA ASN A 509 -15.52 -1.48 -20.44
C ASN A 509 -14.42 -1.68 -19.40
N GLU A 510 -14.46 -2.82 -18.71
CA GLU A 510 -13.47 -3.24 -17.74
C GLU A 510 -12.50 -4.23 -18.40
N ILE A 511 -11.19 -3.97 -18.31
CA ILE A 511 -10.18 -4.99 -18.59
C ILE A 511 -9.99 -5.75 -17.27
N LEU A 512 -10.66 -6.89 -17.17
CA LEU A 512 -10.61 -7.74 -15.99
C LEU A 512 -9.24 -8.44 -15.91
N PHE A 513 -8.45 -8.11 -14.89
CA PHE A 513 -7.39 -8.99 -14.42
C PHE A 513 -7.96 -9.85 -13.29
N ASP A 514 -8.40 -11.04 -13.64
CA ASP A 514 -8.81 -12.05 -12.66
C ASP A 514 -7.56 -12.75 -12.11
N PRO A 515 -7.35 -12.84 -10.79
CA PRO A 515 -6.29 -13.69 -10.23
C PRO A 515 -6.51 -15.16 -10.62
N PRO A 516 -5.45 -15.98 -10.64
CA PRO A 516 -5.52 -17.32 -11.23
C PRO A 516 -6.56 -18.22 -10.56
N SER A 517 -7.62 -18.55 -11.29
CA SER A 517 -8.43 -19.74 -11.04
C SER A 517 -7.69 -20.98 -11.55
N THR A 518 -7.90 -22.12 -10.90
CA THR A 518 -7.03 -23.31 -11.01
C THR A 518 -7.27 -24.18 -12.25
N ASP A 519 -7.90 -23.65 -13.31
CA ASP A 519 -8.20 -24.44 -14.52
C ASP A 519 -7.96 -23.67 -15.84
N SER A 520 -7.03 -24.22 -16.64
CA SER A 520 -6.65 -23.88 -18.03
C SER A 520 -5.44 -22.94 -18.23
N PRO A 521 -4.26 -23.46 -18.62
CA PRO A 521 -3.11 -22.63 -18.98
C PRO A 521 -3.20 -22.17 -20.44
N LYS A 522 -3.64 -20.93 -20.66
CA LYS A 522 -3.34 -20.08 -21.85
C LYS A 522 -3.90 -18.68 -21.63
N GLU A 523 -3.01 -17.72 -21.37
CA GLU A 523 -3.36 -16.31 -21.35
C GLU A 523 -3.73 -15.83 -22.76
N TYR A 524 -4.96 -15.36 -22.95
CA TYR A 524 -5.37 -14.61 -24.13
C TYR A 524 -6.16 -13.37 -23.68
N ILE A 525 -5.60 -12.18 -23.91
CA ILE A 525 -6.30 -10.91 -23.70
C ILE A 525 -7.13 -10.59 -24.96
N GLU A 526 -8.37 -11.07 -25.00
CA GLU A 526 -9.27 -10.82 -26.14
C GLU A 526 -9.99 -9.46 -26.01
N LEU A 527 -9.49 -8.44 -26.74
CA LEU A 527 -10.11 -7.10 -26.78
C LEU A 527 -11.43 -7.08 -27.54
N ARG A 528 -12.52 -7.52 -26.88
CA ARG A 528 -13.87 -7.59 -27.44
C ARG A 528 -14.46 -6.21 -27.74
N GLY A 529 -14.33 -5.79 -28.99
CA GLY A 529 -15.00 -4.61 -29.54
C GLY A 529 -15.09 -4.68 -31.05
N THR A 530 -15.96 -3.87 -31.66
CA THR A 530 -16.28 -3.91 -33.10
C THR A 530 -15.01 -3.88 -33.98
N PRO A 531 -14.91 -4.73 -35.03
CA PRO A 531 -13.80 -4.66 -35.99
C PRO A 531 -13.71 -3.28 -36.65
N GLY A 532 -12.50 -2.71 -36.74
CA GLY A 532 -12.27 -1.38 -37.35
C GLY A 532 -12.46 -0.17 -36.42
N ALA A 533 -12.75 -0.35 -35.13
CA ALA A 533 -12.79 0.75 -34.17
C ALA A 533 -11.40 1.37 -33.92
N THR A 534 -11.34 2.71 -33.85
CA THR A 534 -10.14 3.46 -33.46
C THR A 534 -10.11 3.62 -31.93
N LEU A 535 -9.02 3.24 -31.28
CA LEU A 535 -8.81 3.47 -29.84
C LEU A 535 -8.66 4.96 -29.55
N ALA A 536 -9.18 5.43 -28.42
CA ALA A 536 -9.21 6.85 -28.09
C ALA A 536 -7.79 7.45 -27.94
N PRO A 537 -7.57 8.73 -28.26
CA PRO A 537 -6.31 9.40 -27.92
C PRO A 537 -6.05 9.34 -26.42
N GLY A 538 -4.84 8.94 -26.02
CA GLY A 538 -4.50 8.73 -24.60
C GLY A 538 -4.86 7.34 -24.05
N THR A 539 -5.22 6.36 -24.88
CA THR A 539 -5.24 4.95 -24.45
C THR A 539 -3.82 4.43 -24.29
N TYR A 540 -3.51 3.92 -23.10
CA TYR A 540 -2.25 3.25 -22.74
C TYR A 540 -2.50 1.75 -22.63
N LEU A 541 -1.66 0.92 -23.26
CA LEU A 541 -1.63 -0.52 -23.04
C LEU A 541 -0.28 -0.90 -22.44
N VAL A 542 -0.31 -1.65 -21.33
CA VAL A 542 0.88 -2.14 -20.63
C VAL A 542 0.82 -3.65 -20.55
N GLY A 543 1.74 -4.33 -21.23
CA GLY A 543 1.93 -5.78 -21.12
C GLY A 543 3.07 -6.08 -20.14
N ILE A 544 2.85 -7.05 -19.23
CA ILE A 544 3.87 -7.57 -18.31
C ILE A 544 3.99 -9.07 -18.59
N GLU A 545 5.22 -9.54 -18.80
CA GLU A 545 5.49 -10.97 -18.98
C GLU A 545 5.35 -11.73 -17.64
N GLY A 546 4.45 -12.70 -17.59
CA GLY A 546 4.33 -13.65 -16.49
C GLY A 546 5.42 -14.73 -16.58
N ASP A 547 6.01 -15.10 -15.44
CA ASP A 547 7.07 -16.13 -15.37
C ASP A 547 6.47 -17.53 -15.57
N SER A 548 6.31 -17.94 -16.83
CA SER A 548 6.03 -19.34 -17.14
C SER A 548 7.33 -20.12 -16.95
N GLY A 549 7.41 -20.91 -15.86
CA GLY A 549 8.58 -21.70 -15.46
C GLY A 549 8.93 -22.88 -16.39
N SER A 550 8.85 -22.68 -17.71
CA SER A 550 9.24 -23.63 -18.74
C SER A 550 10.29 -22.98 -19.66
N SER A 551 11.31 -23.74 -20.05
CA SER A 551 12.56 -23.22 -20.62
C SER A 551 12.47 -22.83 -22.11
N ASN A 552 11.45 -22.07 -22.51
CA ASN A 552 11.27 -21.62 -23.88
C ASN A 552 10.46 -20.30 -23.94
N PRO A 553 11.09 -19.13 -24.08
CA PRO A 553 10.36 -17.86 -24.15
C PRO A 553 9.52 -17.81 -25.42
N GLY A 554 8.20 -17.70 -25.25
CA GLY A 554 7.26 -17.53 -26.36
C GLY A 554 7.44 -16.17 -27.03
N ASN A 555 7.12 -16.08 -28.33
CA ASN A 555 7.14 -14.79 -29.02
C ASN A 555 6.07 -13.85 -28.43
N VAL A 556 6.48 -12.62 -28.10
CA VAL A 556 5.63 -11.55 -27.53
C VAL A 556 4.40 -11.18 -28.39
N GLN A 557 4.32 -11.67 -29.63
CA GLN A 557 3.17 -11.50 -30.52
C GLN A 557 1.95 -12.36 -30.14
N ASP A 558 2.12 -13.53 -29.50
CA ASP A 558 1.00 -14.45 -29.26
C ASP A 558 0.08 -14.03 -28.08
N ILE A 559 0.47 -13.02 -27.29
CA ILE A 559 -0.29 -12.49 -26.16
C ILE A 559 -1.34 -11.45 -26.60
N PHE A 560 -1.16 -10.81 -27.77
CA PHE A 560 -2.02 -9.70 -28.25
C PHE A 560 -2.38 -9.81 -29.74
N ASP A 561 -3.59 -10.30 -30.04
CA ASP A 561 -4.16 -10.14 -31.39
C ASP A 561 -4.70 -8.70 -31.58
N LEU A 562 -3.92 -7.87 -32.26
CA LEU A 562 -4.27 -6.49 -32.62
C LEU A 562 -4.81 -6.36 -34.06
N SER A 563 -5.13 -7.47 -34.74
CA SER A 563 -5.50 -7.46 -36.15
C SER A 563 -6.76 -6.61 -36.41
N GLY A 564 -6.62 -5.62 -37.30
CA GLY A 564 -7.72 -4.75 -37.71
C GLY A 564 -8.09 -3.60 -36.75
N LYS A 565 -7.28 -3.30 -35.72
CA LYS A 565 -7.46 -2.14 -34.83
C LYS A 565 -6.52 -0.99 -35.22
N LYS A 566 -6.86 0.26 -34.83
CA LYS A 566 -6.02 1.45 -35.02
C LYS A 566 -5.95 2.26 -33.73
N PHE A 567 -4.77 2.75 -33.36
CA PHE A 567 -4.60 3.71 -32.26
C PHE A 567 -4.93 5.13 -32.72
N GLY A 568 -5.50 5.94 -31.82
CA GLY A 568 -5.59 7.40 -31.98
C GLY A 568 -4.22 8.07 -31.91
N SER A 569 -4.16 9.37 -32.21
CA SER A 569 -2.92 10.14 -32.44
C SER A 569 -1.91 10.16 -31.28
N ASN A 570 -2.36 9.83 -30.05
CA ASN A 570 -1.57 9.91 -28.82
C ASN A 570 -1.62 8.59 -28.02
N GLY A 571 -1.82 7.45 -28.68
CA GLY A 571 -1.81 6.13 -28.01
C GLY A 571 -0.40 5.62 -27.76
N LEU A 572 -0.18 4.93 -26.63
CA LEU A 572 1.12 4.35 -26.26
C LEU A 572 0.96 2.87 -25.90
N LEU A 573 1.77 2.02 -26.53
CA LEU A 573 1.96 0.61 -26.16
C LEU A 573 3.30 0.48 -25.44
N VAL A 574 3.28 0.02 -24.20
CA VAL A 574 4.47 -0.25 -23.39
C VAL A 574 4.54 -1.75 -23.12
N LEU A 575 5.64 -2.38 -23.52
CA LEU A 575 5.95 -3.76 -23.21
C LEU A 575 7.01 -3.75 -22.10
N LEU A 576 6.68 -4.28 -20.93
CA LEU A 576 7.55 -4.28 -19.76
C LEU A 576 8.12 -5.68 -19.52
N GLN A 577 9.45 -5.76 -19.56
CA GLN A 577 10.19 -6.89 -19.01
C GLN A 577 10.60 -6.55 -17.57
N LYS A 578 10.43 -7.50 -16.65
CA LYS A 578 10.58 -7.29 -15.20
C LYS A 578 12.04 -6.94 -14.85
N GLY A 579 12.30 -5.72 -14.36
CA GLY A 579 13.64 -5.34 -13.87
C GLY A 579 14.01 -3.85 -13.85
N ASN A 580 13.18 -2.93 -14.38
CA ASN A 580 13.53 -1.50 -14.46
C ASN A 580 12.40 -0.57 -14.01
N THR A 581 12.73 0.42 -13.17
CA THR A 581 11.89 1.59 -12.82
C THR A 581 12.20 2.78 -13.71
N TYR A 582 11.16 3.49 -14.17
CA TYR A 582 11.31 4.78 -14.86
C TYR A 582 10.25 5.81 -14.42
N ALA A 583 10.67 7.07 -14.31
CA ALA A 583 9.79 8.22 -14.14
C ALA A 583 9.40 8.80 -15.52
N VAL A 584 8.12 9.12 -15.71
CA VAL A 584 7.59 9.61 -17.00
C VAL A 584 7.60 11.14 -17.04
N ASN A 585 8.20 11.72 -18.08
CA ASN A 585 8.11 13.16 -18.36
C ASN A 585 6.92 13.44 -19.30
N PRO A 586 5.87 14.21 -18.89
CA PRO A 586 4.62 14.32 -19.64
C PRO A 586 4.63 15.11 -20.97
N GLN A 587 5.78 15.54 -21.51
CA GLN A 587 5.83 16.52 -22.61
C GLN A 587 6.64 16.13 -23.87
N ALA A 588 6.95 14.84 -24.08
CA ALA A 588 7.61 14.37 -25.30
C ALA A 588 6.61 13.91 -26.38
N ASN A 589 6.43 14.70 -27.44
CA ASN A 589 5.69 14.28 -28.65
C ASN A 589 6.54 13.35 -29.53
N VAL A 590 5.99 12.20 -29.95
CA VAL A 590 6.60 11.30 -30.94
C VAL A 590 5.62 11.02 -32.09
N LEU A 591 6.13 11.06 -33.33
CA LEU A 591 5.35 10.84 -34.55
C LEU A 591 5.02 9.34 -34.79
N THR A 592 3.79 9.07 -35.20
CA THR A 592 3.36 7.75 -35.71
C THR A 592 3.71 7.58 -37.20
N ASN A 593 4.35 6.48 -37.58
CA ASN A 593 4.41 6.04 -38.99
C ASN A 593 3.34 4.98 -39.26
N THR A 594 2.21 5.38 -39.85
CA THR A 594 1.14 4.47 -40.28
C THR A 594 1.30 4.11 -41.76
N GLY A 595 2.06 3.04 -42.06
CA GLY A 595 2.21 2.49 -43.40
C GLY A 595 1.42 1.19 -43.59
N SER A 596 0.20 1.25 -44.12
CA SER A 596 -0.61 0.07 -44.43
C SER A 596 -0.46 -0.37 -45.89
N GLY A 597 0.01 -1.60 -46.16
CA GLY A 597 0.12 -2.11 -47.54
C GLY A 597 0.46 -3.60 -47.71
N ALA A 598 -0.54 -4.38 -48.13
CA ALA A 598 -0.47 -5.60 -48.97
C ALA A 598 0.49 -6.77 -48.62
N GLY A 599 -0.10 -7.84 -48.03
CA GLY A 599 -0.42 -9.07 -48.77
C GLY A 599 0.65 -10.13 -49.10
N TRP A 600 0.49 -11.32 -48.49
CA TRP A 600 0.77 -12.69 -49.00
C TRP A 600 2.15 -13.02 -49.64
N GLY A 601 2.92 -13.92 -49.01
CA GLY A 601 3.99 -14.67 -49.70
C GLY A 601 4.86 -15.54 -48.78
N SER A 602 4.92 -16.84 -49.03
CA SER A 602 5.76 -17.80 -48.30
C SER A 602 7.21 -17.84 -48.79
N GLY A 603 8.20 -17.83 -47.89
CA GLY A 603 9.62 -18.04 -48.21
C GLY A 603 10.47 -18.20 -46.95
N ALA A 604 11.46 -19.11 -46.96
CA ALA A 604 12.12 -19.58 -45.74
C ALA A 604 13.50 -18.95 -45.46
N SER A 605 13.81 -18.87 -44.15
CA SER A 605 15.13 -19.00 -43.51
C SER A 605 16.36 -18.28 -44.09
N SER A 606 16.96 -17.42 -43.25
CA SER A 606 18.42 -17.24 -43.20
C SER A 606 18.91 -17.25 -41.76
N SER A 607 19.12 -18.43 -41.20
CA SER A 607 19.93 -18.61 -40.01
C SER A 607 21.42 -18.48 -40.37
N ILE A 608 22.13 -17.59 -39.70
CA ILE A 608 23.59 -17.71 -39.50
C ILE A 608 23.78 -17.99 -38.01
N GLY A 609 24.47 -19.07 -37.68
CA GLY A 609 24.63 -19.53 -36.31
C GLY A 609 26.07 -19.91 -35.97
N HIS A 610 26.29 -20.14 -34.67
CA HIS A 610 27.51 -20.67 -34.06
C HIS A 610 28.76 -19.77 -34.13
N THR A 611 29.66 -19.76 -33.13
CA THR A 611 29.91 -20.75 -32.06
C THR A 611 30.06 -20.09 -30.69
N GLY A 612 29.45 -20.66 -29.66
CA GLY A 612 29.94 -20.50 -28.29
C GLY A 612 31.04 -21.54 -28.03
N GLN A 613 32.20 -21.11 -27.54
CA GLN A 613 33.12 -21.99 -26.82
C GLN A 613 32.86 -21.88 -25.31
N SER A 614 33.19 -22.96 -24.60
CA SER A 614 32.78 -23.23 -23.23
C SER A 614 33.34 -22.26 -22.19
N GLY A 615 32.52 -21.91 -21.19
CA GLY A 615 33.00 -21.61 -19.85
C GLY A 615 33.25 -20.14 -19.53
N ALA A 616 32.22 -19.30 -19.65
CA ALA A 616 32.11 -18.07 -18.88
C ALA A 616 30.64 -17.85 -18.51
N THR A 617 30.33 -17.95 -17.22
CA THR A 617 29.15 -17.30 -16.64
C THR A 617 29.48 -15.82 -16.52
N ASP A 618 28.64 -14.94 -17.06
CA ASP A 618 28.22 -13.71 -16.39
C ASP A 618 26.98 -13.16 -17.09
N ILE A 619 25.87 -13.17 -16.36
CA ILE A 619 24.68 -12.37 -16.67
C ILE A 619 24.81 -11.14 -15.79
N GLU A 620 25.05 -9.96 -16.37
CA GLU A 620 24.70 -8.71 -15.71
C GLU A 620 23.81 -7.82 -16.59
N ASN A 621 22.86 -7.20 -15.89
CA ASN A 621 21.65 -6.61 -16.41
C ASN A 621 21.85 -5.26 -17.13
N ASN A 622 20.80 -4.87 -17.87
CA ASN A 622 20.40 -3.48 -18.12
C ASN A 622 21.35 -2.56 -18.89
N SER A 623 21.17 -2.49 -20.21
CA SER A 623 21.44 -1.27 -20.97
C SER A 623 20.47 -1.11 -22.15
N VAL A 624 19.74 0.01 -22.18
CA VAL A 624 18.95 0.47 -23.33
C VAL A 624 19.36 1.91 -23.61
N SER A 625 19.85 2.17 -24.83
CA SER A 625 20.27 3.50 -25.27
C SER A 625 19.11 4.26 -25.90
N PHE A 626 18.84 5.49 -25.43
CA PHE A 626 17.87 6.39 -26.04
C PHE A 626 18.54 7.39 -26.98
N PHE A 627 17.90 7.67 -28.12
CA PHE A 627 18.31 8.71 -29.06
C PHE A 627 17.12 9.64 -29.35
N LEU A 628 17.28 10.94 -29.11
CA LEU A 628 16.24 11.96 -29.30
C LEU A 628 16.82 13.14 -30.06
N ILE A 629 16.25 13.46 -31.22
CA ILE A 629 16.48 14.71 -31.94
C ILE A 629 15.16 15.49 -31.99
N GLN A 630 15.16 16.72 -31.49
CA GLN A 630 14.15 17.72 -31.84
C GLN A 630 14.75 18.75 -32.81
N SER A 631 14.05 19.06 -33.89
CA SER A 631 14.16 20.36 -34.54
C SER A 631 12.80 20.79 -35.12
N THR A 632 12.52 22.08 -35.05
CA THR A 632 11.19 22.66 -35.33
C THR A 632 11.15 23.40 -36.67
N ALA A 633 11.42 22.71 -37.78
CA ALA A 633 11.02 23.10 -39.14
C ALA A 633 11.30 21.99 -40.17
N ALA A 634 10.32 21.64 -41.00
CA ALA A 634 10.54 20.89 -42.23
C ALA A 634 11.11 21.84 -43.31
N PRO A 635 11.99 21.39 -44.25
CA PRO A 635 11.49 20.56 -45.36
C PRO A 635 12.47 19.54 -45.99
N THR A 636 11.89 18.56 -46.70
CA THR A 636 12.38 17.83 -47.89
C THR A 636 13.89 17.53 -48.04
N LEU A 637 14.23 16.23 -48.01
CA LEU A 637 15.40 15.71 -48.74
C LEU A 637 15.03 14.48 -49.57
N SER A 638 15.55 14.45 -50.79
CA SER A 638 15.64 13.29 -51.66
C SER A 638 16.86 12.46 -51.27
N ASN A 639 16.81 11.16 -51.58
CA ASN A 639 17.89 10.16 -51.56
C ASN A 639 19.32 10.73 -51.66
N ASP A 640 20.24 10.22 -50.84
CA ASP A 640 21.16 9.20 -51.35
C ASP A 640 21.72 8.27 -50.24
N ILE A 641 22.24 7.11 -50.65
CA ILE A 641 22.85 6.06 -49.80
C ILE A 641 24.21 5.71 -50.40
N ASP A 642 25.30 5.85 -49.63
CA ASP A 642 26.60 5.22 -49.91
C ASP A 642 27.31 4.98 -48.55
N SER A 643 27.74 3.80 -48.08
CA SER A 643 27.99 2.44 -48.60
C SER A 643 29.44 1.92 -48.55
N ASN A 644 30.30 2.52 -47.73
CA ASN A 644 31.66 2.05 -47.41
C ASN A 644 31.84 1.36 -46.03
N ASP A 645 30.81 1.29 -45.18
CA ASP A 645 30.75 0.48 -43.95
C ASP A 645 31.97 0.57 -42.99
N ASP A 646 32.53 1.77 -42.85
CA ASP A 646 33.63 2.11 -41.93
C ASP A 646 33.22 3.10 -40.81
N GLY A 647 31.94 3.48 -40.77
CA GLY A 647 31.35 4.31 -39.73
C GLY A 647 31.75 5.79 -39.74
N ILE A 648 32.52 6.27 -40.73
CA ILE A 648 33.01 7.66 -40.76
C ILE A 648 32.86 8.27 -42.16
N ALA A 649 31.92 9.22 -42.29
CA ALA A 649 31.94 10.20 -43.37
C ALA A 649 32.82 11.40 -42.98
N ASP A 650 33.85 11.70 -43.77
CA ASP A 650 34.80 12.79 -43.52
C ASP A 650 34.36 14.13 -44.17
N GLY A 651 34.71 15.25 -43.51
CA GLY A 651 34.69 16.62 -44.05
C GLY A 651 33.32 17.21 -44.46
N THR A 652 32.78 18.24 -43.80
CA THR A 652 33.52 19.47 -43.49
C THR A 652 32.81 20.38 -42.45
N VAL A 653 33.48 20.60 -41.31
CA VAL A 653 34.11 21.90 -40.92
C VAL A 653 33.20 23.16 -40.98
N TYR A 654 32.98 23.98 -39.95
CA TYR A 654 33.57 24.25 -38.61
C TYR A 654 32.39 24.60 -37.64
N SER A 655 32.45 24.74 -36.31
CA SER A 655 33.26 24.29 -35.13
C SER A 655 32.71 25.13 -33.95
N ASN A 656 32.50 24.70 -32.71
CA ASN A 656 33.28 23.93 -31.73
C ASN A 656 32.31 23.54 -30.59
N TRP A 657 32.42 22.45 -29.81
CA TRP A 657 33.11 21.15 -29.90
C TRP A 657 32.26 20.18 -29.06
N THR A 658 32.27 18.88 -29.40
CA THR A 658 31.43 17.84 -28.76
C THR A 658 32.27 16.87 -27.94
N VAL A 659 31.67 16.24 -26.91
CA VAL A 659 32.31 15.25 -26.02
C VAL A 659 32.29 13.84 -26.66
N LEU A 660 33.39 13.10 -26.46
CA LEU A 660 33.49 11.65 -26.67
C LEU A 660 33.30 10.94 -25.32
N ASP A 661 32.54 9.85 -25.30
CA ASP A 661 32.42 8.97 -24.14
C ASP A 661 33.19 7.65 -24.33
N SER A 662 33.60 7.07 -23.21
CA SER A 662 34.31 5.80 -22.98
C SER A 662 34.86 5.00 -24.19
N VAL A 663 36.19 4.95 -24.29
CA VAL A 663 36.89 3.76 -24.82
C VAL A 663 37.21 2.84 -23.64
N SER A 664 36.68 1.62 -23.67
CA SER A 664 37.13 0.54 -22.79
C SER A 664 38.53 0.06 -23.21
N VAL A 665 39.53 0.18 -22.34
CA VAL A 665 40.80 -0.55 -22.48
C VAL A 665 40.88 -1.60 -21.38
N LEU A 666 41.01 -2.85 -21.81
CA LEU A 666 41.15 -4.01 -20.94
C LEU A 666 42.60 -4.11 -20.43
N ASP A 667 42.78 -3.86 -19.13
CA ASP A 667 43.97 -4.16 -18.32
C ASP A 667 43.38 -4.68 -16.99
N GLY A 668 43.74 -5.84 -16.45
CA GLY A 668 44.93 -6.64 -16.72
C GLY A 668 45.57 -7.13 -15.41
N THR A 669 44.72 -7.51 -14.44
CA THR A 669 44.96 -8.20 -13.15
C THR A 669 44.92 -7.38 -11.84
N SER A 670 44.25 -8.00 -10.84
CA SER A 670 44.27 -7.74 -9.38
C SER A 670 43.38 -6.63 -8.76
N THR A 671 42.25 -7.10 -8.20
CA THR A 671 41.73 -6.78 -6.85
C THR A 671 41.86 -5.34 -6.30
N THR A 672 40.79 -4.55 -6.37
CA THR A 672 39.95 -4.18 -5.19
C THR A 672 38.74 -3.34 -5.63
N ASP A 673 37.68 -3.42 -4.83
CA ASP A 673 36.37 -2.82 -5.10
C ASP A 673 36.29 -1.34 -4.66
N ARG A 674 35.54 -0.53 -5.43
CA ARG A 674 34.77 0.68 -5.00
C ARG A 674 34.23 1.47 -6.18
N ALA A 675 32.91 1.55 -6.29
CA ALA A 675 32.24 2.58 -7.09
C ALA A 675 32.28 3.95 -6.38
N TYR A 676 32.43 5.03 -7.16
CA TYR A 676 32.07 6.39 -6.74
C TYR A 676 31.37 7.12 -7.90
N SER A 677 30.11 7.47 -7.68
CA SER A 677 29.30 8.27 -8.59
C SER A 677 29.51 9.76 -8.34
N SER A 678 30.11 10.48 -9.30
CA SER A 678 30.05 11.94 -9.34
C SER A 678 30.41 12.51 -10.72
N ILE A 679 29.43 13.12 -11.39
CA ILE A 679 29.68 14.06 -12.50
C ILE A 679 29.72 15.47 -11.91
N VAL A 680 30.85 16.17 -12.03
CA VAL A 680 30.87 17.65 -12.00
C VAL A 680 31.74 18.16 -13.15
N PHE A 681 31.15 19.01 -13.97
CA PHE A 681 31.70 19.50 -15.23
C PHE A 681 32.92 20.42 -15.04
N ARG A 682 33.79 20.47 -16.06
CA ARG A 682 34.47 21.72 -16.41
C ARG A 682 34.09 22.19 -17.81
N LYS A 683 33.71 23.47 -17.85
CA LYS A 683 33.37 24.28 -19.02
C LYS A 683 34.43 24.12 -20.12
N GLY A 684 33.97 23.80 -21.34
CA GLY A 684 34.82 23.80 -22.53
C GLY A 684 35.51 25.16 -22.71
N SER A 685 36.83 25.13 -22.88
CA SER A 685 37.65 26.33 -22.91
C SER A 685 38.23 26.59 -24.30
N THR A 686 37.98 27.78 -24.82
CA THR A 686 39.09 28.54 -25.39
C THR A 686 40.01 28.96 -24.22
N GLY A 687 41.02 28.13 -23.94
CA GLY A 687 42.07 28.38 -22.94
C GLY A 687 41.94 27.60 -21.61
N GLY A 688 42.50 26.39 -21.56
CA GLY A 688 42.57 25.58 -20.33
C GLY A 688 43.11 24.16 -20.57
N SER A 689 44.41 23.95 -20.35
CA SER A 689 45.07 22.64 -20.45
C SER A 689 45.09 21.87 -19.13
N VAL A 690 45.23 20.54 -19.24
CA VAL A 690 45.09 19.54 -18.16
C VAL A 690 46.32 19.49 -17.22
N PRO A 691 46.14 19.32 -15.90
CA PRO A 691 47.21 18.88 -14.99
C PRO A 691 47.27 17.34 -14.94
N ALA A 692 48.44 16.77 -15.22
CA ALA A 692 48.68 15.34 -15.00
C ALA A 692 49.08 15.08 -13.54
N ASN A 693 48.42 14.11 -12.91
CA ASN A 693 48.82 13.44 -11.66
C ASN A 693 48.90 14.29 -10.37
N ALA A 694 47.72 14.72 -9.91
CA ALA A 694 47.30 14.85 -8.50
C ALA A 694 47.95 15.92 -7.57
N THR A 695 47.07 16.68 -6.88
CA THR A 695 47.30 17.42 -5.59
C THR A 695 48.42 18.50 -5.61
N VAL A 696 48.39 19.63 -4.89
CA VAL A 696 47.72 20.10 -3.66
C VAL A 696 47.61 21.64 -3.69
N VAL A 697 46.63 22.22 -2.98
CA VAL A 697 46.61 23.57 -2.34
C VAL A 697 46.70 24.87 -3.19
N ASP A 698 45.82 25.80 -2.80
CA ASP A 698 45.83 27.27 -2.85
C ASP A 698 46.88 28.03 -3.69
N THR A 699 46.41 29.03 -4.45
CA THR A 699 47.19 30.25 -4.76
C THR A 699 46.29 31.43 -5.18
N SER A 700 46.11 32.38 -4.28
CA SER A 700 45.93 33.78 -4.67
C SER A 700 47.26 34.37 -5.21
N PHE A 701 47.29 34.97 -6.41
CA PHE A 701 47.82 36.33 -6.74
C PHE A 701 48.09 36.60 -8.25
N ILE A 702 47.46 37.68 -8.75
CA ILE A 702 47.94 38.79 -9.62
C ILE A 702 48.86 38.53 -10.87
N PRO A 703 48.58 39.16 -12.05
CA PRO A 703 49.19 38.79 -13.35
C PRO A 703 50.42 39.61 -13.80
N GLY A 704 51.21 39.05 -14.72
CA GLY A 704 52.33 39.76 -15.39
C GLY A 704 52.76 39.19 -16.77
N TYR A 705 52.59 40.01 -17.81
CA TYR A 705 53.33 40.11 -19.10
C TYR A 705 53.64 38.88 -20.01
N VAL A 706 52.97 38.87 -21.17
CA VAL A 706 53.42 38.61 -22.57
C VAL A 706 54.57 37.61 -22.86
N GLY A 707 54.28 36.57 -23.65
CA GLY A 707 55.28 35.84 -24.45
C GLY A 707 54.72 34.72 -25.34
N ARG A 708 54.83 34.82 -26.67
CA ARG A 708 54.57 33.72 -27.63
C ARG A 708 55.77 32.75 -27.66
N SER A 709 55.54 31.44 -27.80
CA SER A 709 55.69 30.74 -29.10
C SER A 709 55.32 29.25 -29.00
N SER A 710 55.23 28.60 -30.16
CA SER A 710 54.74 27.24 -30.37
C SER A 710 55.84 26.17 -30.28
N ASN A 711 55.45 24.96 -29.83
CA ASN A 711 56.05 23.66 -30.22
C ASN A 711 57.55 23.44 -29.91
N THR A 712 57.84 22.67 -28.85
CA THR A 712 58.55 21.37 -28.95
C THR A 712 58.49 20.57 -27.66
N THR A 713 58.55 19.24 -27.78
CA THR A 713 58.71 18.28 -26.69
C THR A 713 60.18 18.16 -26.27
N GLY A 714 60.45 17.92 -24.98
CA GLY A 714 61.79 17.53 -24.52
C GLY A 714 62.11 17.88 -23.07
N SER A 715 62.40 16.86 -22.27
CA SER A 715 62.81 16.97 -20.86
C SER A 715 64.25 17.51 -20.69
N THR A 716 64.51 18.23 -19.59
CA THR A 716 65.64 17.91 -18.67
C THR A 716 65.46 18.63 -17.33
N ALA A 717 65.97 18.02 -16.25
CA ALA A 717 65.83 18.51 -14.87
C ALA A 717 67.07 19.29 -14.40
N SER A 718 67.05 19.72 -13.12
CA SER A 718 68.12 20.38 -12.33
C SER A 718 68.57 21.76 -12.84
N ASP A 719 68.69 22.80 -11.99
CA ASP A 719 69.29 22.76 -10.66
C ASP A 719 68.72 23.76 -9.62
N TRP A 720 69.23 23.66 -8.39
CA TRP A 720 68.73 24.25 -7.13
C TRP A 720 69.31 25.63 -6.75
N VAL A 721 68.86 26.15 -5.58
CA VAL A 721 69.38 27.30 -4.79
C VAL A 721 68.97 28.71 -5.31
N GLY A 722 68.47 29.65 -4.51
CA GLY A 722 68.11 29.68 -3.07
C GLY A 722 68.37 31.07 -2.45
N SER A 723 67.54 31.50 -1.47
CA SER A 723 67.64 32.80 -0.73
C SER A 723 67.48 34.10 -1.56
N LEU A 724 67.27 35.31 -1.01
CA LEU A 724 66.63 35.83 0.23
C LEU A 724 66.70 37.40 0.13
N ILE A 725 65.88 38.12 0.90
CA ILE A 725 65.98 39.56 1.27
C ILE A 725 65.38 40.61 0.29
N SER A 726 64.74 41.59 0.93
CA SER A 726 64.04 42.78 0.46
C SER A 726 64.91 44.05 0.25
N GLY A 727 64.46 44.94 -0.64
CA GLY A 727 64.88 46.36 -0.70
C GLY A 727 66.19 46.63 -1.44
N THR A 728 66.47 47.80 -2.04
CA THR A 728 65.72 49.07 -2.21
C THR A 728 66.13 49.73 -3.54
N ALA A 729 65.34 50.70 -4.04
CA ALA A 729 65.59 51.54 -5.23
C ALA A 729 67.01 52.20 -5.29
N PRO A 730 67.54 52.70 -6.45
CA PRO A 730 66.81 53.33 -7.56
C PRO A 730 67.40 53.23 -9.01
N ASN A 731 66.73 53.91 -9.97
CA ASN A 731 67.24 54.50 -11.22
C ASN A 731 68.23 53.74 -12.13
N LEU A 732 67.79 53.34 -13.33
CA LEU A 732 68.51 53.68 -14.58
C LEU A 732 67.60 53.63 -15.83
N THR A 733 67.77 54.61 -16.72
CA THR A 733 67.05 54.76 -18.01
C THR A 733 67.97 54.36 -19.18
N LEU A 734 67.40 54.31 -20.41
CA LEU A 734 67.99 54.12 -21.76
C LEU A 734 67.85 52.68 -22.29
N GLY A 735 67.43 52.43 -23.55
CA GLY A 735 66.97 53.33 -24.62
C GLY A 735 67.27 52.81 -26.04
N THR A 736 66.58 53.36 -27.04
CA THR A 736 66.86 53.32 -28.51
C THR A 736 66.50 52.08 -29.35
N GLY A 737 66.02 52.31 -30.60
CA GLY A 737 65.93 51.31 -31.70
C GLY A 737 64.51 50.79 -32.05
N THR A 738 63.56 51.56 -32.59
CA THR A 738 63.35 51.92 -34.02
C THR A 738 63.49 50.79 -35.07
N ASN A 739 62.37 50.32 -35.66
CA ASN A 739 62.10 50.31 -37.12
C ASN A 739 60.69 49.75 -37.45
N THR A 740 59.73 50.57 -37.91
CA THR A 740 59.37 50.95 -39.31
C THR A 740 58.57 49.88 -40.08
N SER A 741 57.25 50.02 -40.31
CA SER A 741 56.54 50.91 -41.30
C SER A 741 56.10 50.09 -42.54
N PRO A 742 55.10 50.47 -43.39
CA PRO A 742 54.24 51.69 -43.41
C PRO A 742 52.71 51.48 -43.66
N GLY A 743 51.90 52.55 -43.50
CA GLY A 743 50.49 52.66 -43.96
C GLY A 743 49.44 52.91 -42.85
N ASN A 744 49.12 54.11 -42.31
CA ASN A 744 48.93 55.49 -42.85
C ASN A 744 47.69 55.66 -43.76
N PHE A 745 46.78 56.65 -43.61
CA PHE A 745 46.57 57.81 -42.68
C PHE A 745 45.03 57.95 -42.49
N ALA A 746 44.42 58.46 -41.40
CA ALA A 746 44.51 59.75 -40.69
C ALA A 746 44.05 61.01 -41.47
N GLY A 747 43.21 61.83 -40.82
CA GLY A 747 42.70 63.14 -41.28
C GLY A 747 41.29 63.36 -40.70
N GLN A 748 40.94 64.44 -39.98
CA GLN A 748 41.46 65.82 -39.96
C GLN A 748 41.80 66.28 -38.50
N PRO A 749 41.95 67.58 -38.13
CA PRO A 749 43.28 68.18 -37.95
C PRO A 749 43.52 68.88 -36.58
N LEU A 750 44.73 69.39 -36.38
CA LEU A 750 45.10 70.32 -35.30
C LEU A 750 44.54 71.74 -35.54
N ASN A 751 43.90 72.38 -34.54
CA ASN A 751 44.38 73.66 -33.96
C ASN A 751 43.48 74.30 -32.86
N HIS A 752 44.02 74.35 -31.63
CA HIS A 752 44.32 75.55 -30.82
C HIS A 752 43.25 76.46 -30.15
N ILE A 753 43.54 76.77 -28.87
CA ILE A 753 43.04 77.83 -27.93
C ILE A 753 41.60 77.72 -27.38
N GLY A 754 41.45 77.68 -26.04
CA GLY A 754 40.14 77.87 -25.40
C GLY A 754 39.98 77.61 -23.89
N ASP A 755 40.83 78.23 -23.05
CA ASP A 755 40.53 78.64 -21.65
C ASP A 755 40.32 77.65 -20.46
N THR A 756 40.80 78.12 -19.30
CA THR A 756 40.50 77.78 -17.90
C THR A 756 40.55 76.34 -17.32
N ASN A 757 41.47 76.19 -16.36
CA ASN A 757 41.25 75.67 -14.98
C ASN A 757 40.42 74.39 -14.76
N PHE A 758 41.11 73.31 -14.37
CA PHE A 758 40.96 72.76 -13.01
C PHE A 758 42.25 72.04 -12.58
N ALA A 759 42.82 72.45 -11.44
CA ALA A 759 43.86 71.68 -10.76
C ALA A 759 43.26 70.35 -10.22
N PRO A 760 44.04 69.27 -10.05
CA PRO A 760 43.55 68.05 -9.41
C PRO A 760 43.06 68.37 -7.99
N PRO A 761 41.75 68.21 -7.67
CA PRO A 761 41.24 68.65 -6.37
C PRO A 761 41.54 67.61 -5.27
N ALA A 762 42.72 67.76 -4.66
CA ALA A 762 43.11 67.35 -3.31
C ALA A 762 42.89 65.88 -2.85
N ASN A 763 43.94 65.33 -2.23
CA ASN A 763 43.98 64.02 -1.58
C ASN A 763 42.74 63.76 -0.70
N VAL A 764 41.90 62.82 -1.12
CA VAL A 764 40.82 62.25 -0.30
C VAL A 764 41.40 61.04 0.44
N ASN A 765 41.41 61.10 1.77
CA ASN A 765 41.86 59.98 2.59
C ASN A 765 40.64 59.19 3.08
N TYR A 766 40.75 57.86 3.14
CA TYR A 766 39.76 57.00 3.76
C TYR A 766 40.40 56.17 4.88
N ALA A 767 39.62 55.83 5.90
CA ALA A 767 40.03 54.91 6.96
C ALA A 767 38.85 54.03 7.40
N ILE A 768 39.16 52.80 7.80
CA ILE A 768 38.18 51.79 8.26
C ILE A 768 38.27 51.68 9.77
N SER A 769 37.14 51.42 10.42
CA SER A 769 37.07 51.03 11.83
C SER A 769 35.91 50.06 12.05
N THR A 770 36.05 49.15 13.02
CA THR A 770 34.95 48.34 13.56
C THR A 770 34.76 48.68 15.03
N ALA A 771 33.52 48.69 15.51
CA ALA A 771 33.22 48.86 16.93
C ALA A 771 33.31 47.53 17.71
N THR A 772 33.31 46.40 17.00
CA THR A 772 33.24 45.03 17.54
C THR A 772 34.35 44.19 16.89
N PRO A 773 35.61 44.29 17.36
CA PRO A 773 36.74 43.56 16.78
C PRO A 773 36.74 42.06 17.11
N THR A 774 36.00 41.64 18.14
CA THR A 774 35.71 40.24 18.46
C THR A 774 34.23 40.08 18.82
N LEU A 775 33.66 38.90 18.54
CA LEU A 775 32.24 38.60 18.74
C LEU A 775 32.02 37.09 18.91
N ASN A 776 31.52 36.64 20.06
CA ASN A 776 30.92 35.30 20.16
C ASN A 776 29.69 35.21 19.27
N GLU A 777 29.49 34.12 18.55
CA GLU A 777 28.32 33.95 17.66
C GLU A 777 27.03 33.60 18.39
N GLY A 778 27.04 32.68 19.36
CA GLY A 778 25.89 32.31 20.18
C GLY A 778 24.75 31.61 19.44
N ASN A 779 23.91 30.88 20.16
CA ASN A 779 23.49 29.59 19.59
C ASN A 779 22.29 29.55 18.61
N THR A 780 21.71 30.69 18.22
CA THR A 780 20.49 30.75 17.36
C THR A 780 20.17 32.13 16.76
N ALA A 781 20.67 33.22 17.35
CA ALA A 781 20.23 34.57 17.03
C ALA A 781 21.38 35.40 16.43
N SER A 782 21.18 35.88 15.20
CA SER A 782 22.23 36.59 14.48
C SER A 782 22.59 37.95 15.10
N LYS A 783 23.88 38.26 15.12
CA LYS A 783 24.47 39.45 15.78
C LYS A 783 25.04 40.41 14.72
N THR A 784 24.58 41.66 14.72
CA THR A 784 25.00 42.64 13.70
C THR A 784 26.38 43.22 13.98
N VAL A 785 27.31 42.98 13.08
CA VAL A 785 28.65 43.60 13.02
C VAL A 785 28.58 44.88 12.18
N THR A 786 29.30 45.92 12.59
CA THR A 786 29.28 47.23 11.94
C THR A 786 30.69 47.75 11.64
N PHE A 787 31.00 47.89 10.35
CA PHE A 787 32.17 48.62 9.87
C PHE A 787 31.82 50.06 9.50
N THR A 788 32.61 51.01 9.98
CA THR A 788 32.50 52.44 9.62
C THR A 788 33.68 52.84 8.75
N VAL A 789 33.38 53.24 7.50
CA VAL A 789 34.33 53.81 6.56
C VAL A 789 34.23 55.33 6.63
N THR A 790 35.31 55.96 7.08
CA THR A 790 35.43 57.42 7.20
C THR A 790 36.16 58.00 6.00
N ARG A 791 35.81 59.23 5.61
CA ARG A 791 36.42 60.04 4.54
C ARG A 791 36.87 61.39 5.10
N SER A 792 38.12 61.78 4.87
CA SER A 792 38.68 63.04 5.37
C SER A 792 39.36 63.87 4.28
N SER A 793 39.87 65.04 4.69
CA SER A 793 40.67 65.98 3.89
C SER A 793 39.87 66.83 2.89
N ASN A 794 39.38 66.26 1.77
CA ASN A 794 38.57 67.00 0.80
C ASN A 794 37.17 66.37 0.65
N THR A 795 36.20 66.89 1.40
CA THR A 795 34.80 66.43 1.38
C THR A 795 33.92 67.26 0.45
N ALA A 796 34.40 68.37 -0.11
CA ALA A 796 33.58 69.31 -0.90
C ALA A 796 33.13 68.77 -2.27
N ILE A 797 33.69 67.64 -2.71
CA ILE A 797 33.35 66.95 -3.95
C ILE A 797 32.86 65.52 -3.66
N ALA A 798 32.10 64.94 -4.59
CA ALA A 798 31.78 63.51 -4.53
C ALA A 798 33.04 62.67 -4.80
N SER A 799 33.13 61.49 -4.18
CA SER A 799 34.25 60.57 -4.39
C SER A 799 33.83 59.11 -4.18
N THR A 800 34.56 58.18 -4.78
CA THR A 800 34.26 56.74 -4.72
C THR A 800 35.46 55.96 -4.20
N VAL A 801 35.24 54.93 -3.37
CA VAL A 801 36.25 53.96 -2.94
C VAL A 801 35.67 52.55 -3.04
N ASN A 802 36.45 51.58 -3.48
CA ASN A 802 35.99 50.19 -3.55
C ASN A 802 36.22 49.49 -2.21
N TYR A 803 35.36 48.54 -1.86
CA TYR A 803 35.50 47.68 -0.70
C TYR A 803 35.45 46.21 -1.09
N ALA A 804 36.10 45.36 -0.29
CA ALA A 804 35.97 43.91 -0.35
C ALA A 804 35.99 43.32 1.07
N LEU A 805 35.16 42.31 1.29
CA LEU A 805 35.13 41.45 2.46
C LEU A 805 35.84 40.13 2.11
N ASP A 806 36.82 39.75 2.93
CA ASP A 806 37.52 38.47 2.91
C ASP A 806 37.75 37.98 4.35
N GLY A 807 38.57 36.95 4.57
CA GLY A 807 38.77 36.32 5.88
C GLY A 807 38.68 34.79 5.80
N THR A 808 38.53 34.14 6.95
CA THR A 808 38.26 32.69 7.02
C THR A 808 36.76 32.40 6.98
N ALA A 809 35.93 33.32 7.49
CA ALA A 809 34.49 33.17 7.52
C ALA A 809 33.84 33.25 6.14
N THR A 810 32.82 32.44 5.93
CA THR A 810 32.10 32.21 4.67
C THR A 810 30.74 32.93 4.64
N PHE A 811 30.53 33.71 3.58
CA PHE A 811 29.23 34.36 3.36
C PHE A 811 28.14 33.32 3.03
N GLY A 812 27.11 33.26 3.88
CA GLY A 812 25.97 32.34 3.76
C GLY A 812 25.86 31.35 4.91
N THR A 813 26.99 30.95 5.50
CA THR A 813 27.05 30.04 6.66
C THR A 813 27.25 30.86 7.95
N ASP A 814 28.33 31.64 8.00
CA ASP A 814 28.82 32.23 9.27
C ASP A 814 28.43 33.71 9.36
N TYR A 815 28.17 34.34 8.21
CA TYR A 815 27.51 35.65 8.15
C TYR A 815 26.68 35.87 6.89
N ASN A 816 25.65 36.72 7.00
CA ASN A 816 24.79 37.10 5.89
C ASN A 816 24.35 38.57 5.92
N THR A 817 23.39 38.93 5.06
CA THR A 817 22.68 40.23 5.07
C THR A 817 23.61 41.45 5.04
N ILE A 818 24.59 41.45 4.15
CA ILE A 818 25.46 42.61 3.93
C ILE A 818 24.60 43.79 3.47
N LYS A 819 24.64 44.90 4.22
CA LYS A 819 24.02 46.18 3.86
C LYS A 819 25.07 47.28 3.78
N VAL A 820 25.07 47.99 2.67
CA VAL A 820 25.94 49.13 2.41
C VAL A 820 25.07 50.38 2.44
N ALA A 821 25.33 51.28 3.41
CA ALA A 821 24.51 52.47 3.64
C ALA A 821 22.99 52.19 3.77
N GLY A 822 22.63 51.01 4.28
CA GLY A 822 21.24 50.56 4.47
C GLY A 822 20.62 49.78 3.29
N ALA A 823 21.24 49.77 2.11
CA ALA A 823 20.79 48.98 0.96
C ALA A 823 21.53 47.63 0.88
N THR A 824 20.89 46.60 0.34
CA THR A 824 21.50 45.27 0.15
C THR A 824 22.77 45.36 -0.70
N GLY A 825 23.88 44.85 -0.17
CA GLY A 825 25.19 44.82 -0.82
C GLY A 825 25.66 43.41 -1.17
N ALA A 826 26.94 43.29 -1.53
CA ALA A 826 27.61 42.04 -1.82
C ALA A 826 28.96 42.01 -1.07
N VAL A 827 29.71 40.91 -1.15
CA VAL A 827 31.05 40.79 -0.54
C VAL A 827 32.08 41.76 -1.13
N SER A 828 31.79 42.44 -2.25
CA SER A 828 32.60 43.56 -2.74
C SER A 828 31.75 44.57 -3.52
N GLY A 829 32.26 45.79 -3.69
CA GLY A 829 31.58 46.83 -4.47
C GLY A 829 32.20 48.22 -4.32
N ALA A 830 31.44 49.25 -4.69
CA ALA A 830 31.86 50.64 -4.63
C ALA A 830 31.05 51.45 -3.59
N LEU A 831 31.74 52.14 -2.69
CA LEU A 831 31.20 53.14 -1.78
C LEU A 831 31.27 54.52 -2.44
N ILE A 832 30.12 55.08 -2.81
CA ILE A 832 30.01 56.44 -3.36
C ILE A 832 29.67 57.40 -2.23
N PHE A 833 30.56 58.35 -1.96
CA PHE A 833 30.37 59.47 -1.04
C PHE A 833 29.89 60.70 -1.81
N ALA A 834 28.78 61.30 -1.37
CA ALA A 834 28.31 62.58 -1.90
C ALA A 834 29.23 63.75 -1.48
N ALA A 835 29.09 64.92 -2.10
CA ALA A 835 29.71 66.14 -1.59
C ALA A 835 29.16 66.45 -0.18
N GLY A 836 30.06 66.74 0.76
CA GLY A 836 29.78 66.92 2.19
C GLY A 836 29.82 65.63 3.03
N GLU A 837 29.68 64.45 2.43
CA GLU A 837 29.55 63.19 3.18
C GLU A 837 30.89 62.71 3.76
N THR A 838 30.94 62.40 5.06
CA THR A 838 32.17 62.03 5.78
C THR A 838 32.23 60.55 6.20
N THR A 839 31.11 59.84 6.22
CA THR A 839 31.04 58.45 6.71
C THR A 839 30.08 57.60 5.88
N LYS A 840 30.48 56.36 5.60
CA LYS A 840 29.60 55.28 5.14
C LYS A 840 29.67 54.11 6.13
N ILE A 841 28.57 53.39 6.26
CA ILE A 841 28.47 52.21 7.12
C ILE A 841 28.25 50.98 6.25
N ILE A 842 28.95 49.90 6.59
CA ILE A 842 28.67 48.54 6.11
C ILE A 842 28.29 47.70 7.34
N THR A 843 27.12 47.09 7.33
CA THR A 843 26.68 46.14 8.36
C THR A 843 26.51 44.75 7.76
N LEU A 844 26.79 43.72 8.55
CA LEU A 844 26.49 42.33 8.25
C LEU A 844 25.99 41.64 9.52
N ASN A 845 25.30 40.51 9.39
CA ASN A 845 24.84 39.72 10.51
C ASN A 845 25.68 38.45 10.59
N VAL A 846 26.46 38.30 11.67
CA VAL A 846 27.07 37.01 12.04
C VAL A 846 25.95 36.08 12.46
N LEU A 847 25.91 34.90 11.86
CA LEU A 847 24.98 33.82 12.20
C LEU A 847 25.56 33.05 13.40
N GLY A 848 24.76 32.22 14.05
CA GLY A 848 25.26 31.45 15.19
C GLY A 848 24.37 30.26 15.49
N ASP A 849 24.99 29.13 15.80
CA ASP A 849 24.32 27.83 15.88
C ASP A 849 24.81 26.93 17.04
N LYS A 850 24.95 25.61 16.86
CA LYS A 850 25.29 24.65 17.92
C LYS A 850 26.46 23.73 17.56
N THR A 851 27.21 24.10 16.54
CA THR A 851 28.25 23.29 15.91
C THR A 851 29.60 23.72 16.44
N THR A 852 30.29 22.86 17.18
CA THR A 852 31.66 23.17 17.63
C THR A 852 32.60 23.30 16.44
N GLU A 853 33.33 24.39 16.36
CA GLU A 853 34.25 24.72 15.27
C GLU A 853 35.53 25.45 15.70
N LEU A 854 35.98 26.45 14.95
CA LEU A 854 37.22 27.20 15.21
C LEU A 854 36.96 28.69 15.01
N ASP A 855 37.56 29.53 15.88
CA ASP A 855 37.49 30.98 15.77
C ASP A 855 37.79 31.48 14.33
N GLU A 856 36.82 32.19 13.74
CA GLU A 856 36.90 32.67 12.37
C GLU A 856 37.16 34.18 12.27
N THR A 857 37.34 34.69 11.05
CA THR A 857 37.59 36.12 10.79
C THR A 857 36.83 36.66 9.59
N ILE A 858 36.30 37.88 9.73
CA ILE A 858 35.83 38.73 8.64
C ILE A 858 36.71 39.98 8.58
N ASN A 859 37.34 40.20 7.43
CA ASN A 859 38.22 41.32 7.12
C ASN A 859 37.56 42.25 6.11
N LEU A 860 37.56 43.56 6.38
CA LEU A 860 37.14 44.58 5.41
C LEU A 860 38.37 45.34 4.91
N THR A 861 38.57 45.32 3.58
CA THR A 861 39.61 46.06 2.87
C THR A 861 39.01 47.19 2.01
N LEU A 862 39.81 48.21 1.70
CA LEU A 862 39.45 49.30 0.78
C LEU A 862 40.52 49.52 -0.29
N SER A 863 40.10 49.90 -1.50
CA SER A 863 41.00 50.25 -2.61
C SER A 863 40.51 51.44 -3.44
N HIS A 864 41.43 52.26 -3.95
CA HIS A 864 41.12 53.43 -4.78
C HIS A 864 42.22 53.65 -5.85
N PRO A 865 41.87 53.96 -7.12
CA PRO A 865 42.82 53.96 -8.25
C PRO A 865 44.00 54.96 -8.19
N ASN A 866 44.04 55.88 -7.22
CA ASN A 866 45.11 56.88 -7.06
C ASN A 866 45.69 56.92 -5.63
N GLN A 867 45.60 55.82 -4.89
CA GLN A 867 46.01 55.77 -3.48
C GLN A 867 47.52 55.51 -3.32
N THR A 868 48.23 56.41 -2.64
CA THR A 868 49.68 56.34 -2.38
C THR A 868 50.06 55.74 -1.03
N VAL A 869 49.09 55.51 -0.13
CA VAL A 869 49.27 54.88 1.18
C VAL A 869 48.17 53.84 1.37
N ALA A 870 48.54 52.58 1.61
CA ALA A 870 47.58 51.52 1.86
C ALA A 870 46.77 51.78 3.14
N ILE A 871 45.46 51.54 3.07
CA ILE A 871 44.58 51.62 4.25
C ILE A 871 44.69 50.31 5.01
N ALA A 872 44.87 50.36 6.33
CA ALA A 872 44.85 49.18 7.17
C ALA A 872 43.44 48.53 7.13
N PRO A 873 43.34 47.20 6.96
CA PRO A 873 42.06 46.50 7.03
C PRO A 873 41.47 46.60 8.44
N ALA A 874 40.15 46.43 8.54
CA ALA A 874 39.49 46.17 9.82
C ALA A 874 39.08 44.70 9.89
N THR A 875 39.52 44.01 10.94
CA THR A 875 39.20 42.60 11.20
C THR A 875 38.17 42.49 12.31
N VAL A 876 37.27 41.52 12.18
CA VAL A 876 36.36 41.05 13.24
C VAL A 876 36.58 39.55 13.37
N THR A 877 36.93 39.09 14.57
CA THR A 877 37.03 37.66 14.89
C THR A 877 35.68 37.16 15.43
N ILE A 878 35.17 36.09 14.83
CA ILE A 878 34.04 35.30 15.36
C ILE A 878 34.64 34.28 16.33
N LEU A 879 34.05 34.12 17.50
CA LEU A 879 34.50 33.16 18.52
C LEU A 879 33.46 32.05 18.70
N ASP A 880 33.91 30.81 18.63
CA ASP A 880 33.10 29.62 18.95
C ASP A 880 32.76 29.65 20.45
N ASP A 881 31.48 29.52 20.79
CA ASP A 881 31.00 29.38 22.16
C ASP A 881 30.17 28.12 22.45
N ASP A 882 30.29 27.10 21.59
CA ASP A 882 29.70 25.77 21.75
C ASP A 882 30.60 24.76 22.46
N ASN A 883 29.95 23.84 23.19
CA ASN A 883 30.64 22.75 23.87
C ASN A 883 30.91 21.59 22.91
N ALA A 884 32.15 21.08 22.94
CA ALA A 884 32.53 19.85 22.24
C ALA A 884 31.57 18.69 22.59
N PRO A 885 31.17 17.87 21.59
CA PRO A 885 30.07 16.93 21.75
C PRO A 885 30.39 15.76 22.70
N THR A 886 29.31 15.19 23.22
CA THR A 886 29.31 13.96 24.02
C THR A 886 28.74 12.79 23.21
N ILE A 887 29.30 11.59 23.41
CA ILE A 887 28.86 10.34 22.78
C ILE A 887 28.02 9.53 23.76
N SER A 888 26.92 8.96 23.28
CA SER A 888 26.07 8.01 24.01
C SER A 888 25.69 6.83 23.11
N ILE A 889 25.39 5.68 23.71
CA ILE A 889 24.85 4.48 23.04
C ILE A 889 23.59 4.05 23.77
N LEU A 890 22.62 3.47 23.05
CA LEU A 890 21.36 2.99 23.66
C LEU A 890 21.36 1.47 23.82
N ASP A 891 20.78 1.00 24.92
CA ASP A 891 20.43 -0.40 25.17
C ASP A 891 19.56 -0.97 24.03
N LYS A 892 19.65 -2.29 23.82
CA LYS A 892 18.84 -2.97 22.81
C LYS A 892 18.44 -4.38 23.24
N SER A 893 17.16 -4.68 23.12
CA SER A 893 16.62 -6.03 23.18
C SER A 893 16.28 -6.57 21.79
N GLY A 894 16.28 -7.90 21.67
CA GLY A 894 15.75 -8.64 20.52
C GLY A 894 15.83 -10.14 20.79
N ASN A 895 15.21 -10.95 19.92
CA ASN A 895 15.19 -12.39 20.10
C ASN A 895 16.40 -13.08 19.42
N GLU A 896 16.69 -14.33 19.77
CA GLU A 896 17.76 -15.12 19.13
C GLU A 896 17.65 -15.10 17.59
N GLY A 897 16.42 -15.21 17.08
CA GLY A 897 16.10 -15.17 15.65
C GLY A 897 16.24 -13.81 14.95
N SER A 898 16.64 -12.74 15.65
CA SER A 898 16.77 -11.40 15.09
C SER A 898 17.97 -11.26 14.13
N GLY A 899 18.92 -12.21 14.18
CA GLY A 899 20.12 -12.25 13.34
C GLY A 899 21.19 -11.21 13.71
N ASN A 900 20.79 -9.95 13.97
CA ASN A 900 21.65 -8.89 14.50
C ASN A 900 20.90 -8.00 15.51
N LEU A 901 21.54 -7.62 16.60
CA LEU A 901 21.16 -6.42 17.36
C LEU A 901 21.93 -5.21 16.81
N VAL A 902 21.19 -4.15 16.48
CA VAL A 902 21.75 -2.90 15.95
C VAL A 902 21.61 -1.80 17.01
N PHE A 903 22.74 -1.28 17.48
CA PHE A 903 22.85 -0.27 18.52
C PHE A 903 23.13 1.09 17.87
N THR A 904 22.33 2.10 18.21
CA THR A 904 22.56 3.48 17.75
C THR A 904 23.49 4.20 18.71
N VAL A 905 24.57 4.75 18.16
CA VAL A 905 25.52 5.64 18.85
C VAL A 905 25.27 7.07 18.38
N LYS A 906 25.10 8.00 19.31
CA LYS A 906 24.65 9.38 19.06
C LYS A 906 25.57 10.42 19.68
N LEU A 907 25.79 11.53 18.96
CA LEU A 907 26.42 12.75 19.45
C LEU A 907 25.37 13.73 20.00
N SER A 908 25.73 14.51 21.03
CA SER A 908 24.85 15.56 21.60
C SER A 908 24.57 16.73 20.65
N ASN A 909 25.52 17.04 19.77
CA ASN A 909 25.48 18.12 18.79
C ASN A 909 26.41 17.78 17.61
N ALA A 910 26.26 18.53 16.52
CA ALA A 910 27.14 18.41 15.35
C ALA A 910 28.53 18.99 15.65
N SER A 911 29.51 18.57 14.85
CA SER A 911 30.91 19.01 14.93
C SER A 911 31.48 19.17 13.52
N THR A 912 32.31 20.19 13.32
CA THR A 912 33.12 20.35 12.09
C THR A 912 34.38 19.46 12.11
N ASN A 913 34.83 19.03 13.29
CA ASN A 913 35.89 18.05 13.46
C ASN A 913 35.37 16.62 13.26
N VAL A 914 36.19 15.75 12.66
CA VAL A 914 35.96 14.31 12.64
C VAL A 914 36.07 13.76 14.05
N ILE A 915 35.08 12.98 14.48
CA ILE A 915 35.04 12.30 15.78
C ILE A 915 35.16 10.81 15.54
N THR A 916 36.03 10.12 16.27
CA THR A 916 36.10 8.65 16.28
C THR A 916 35.87 8.10 17.67
N VAL A 917 35.31 6.90 17.74
CA VAL A 917 35.18 6.12 18.98
C VAL A 917 35.32 4.65 18.66
N ALA A 918 36.17 3.96 19.41
CA ALA A 918 36.36 2.53 19.28
C ALA A 918 35.30 1.77 20.11
N TYR A 919 34.94 0.57 19.69
CA TYR A 919 33.97 -0.25 20.41
C TYR A 919 34.38 -1.72 20.48
N ASN A 920 33.88 -2.42 21.50
CA ASN A 920 33.99 -3.87 21.66
C ASN A 920 32.75 -4.43 22.36
N THR A 921 32.41 -5.68 22.07
CA THR A 921 31.43 -6.45 22.85
C THR A 921 32.09 -7.24 23.98
N SER A 922 31.41 -7.41 25.12
CA SER A 922 31.86 -8.29 26.20
C SER A 922 30.71 -9.06 26.86
N ASN A 923 30.94 -10.34 27.17
CA ASN A 923 29.98 -11.24 27.80
C ASN A 923 29.39 -10.67 29.12
N ASP A 924 28.15 -11.05 29.44
CA ASP A 924 27.60 -11.00 30.80
C ASP A 924 27.06 -12.39 31.17
N THR A 925 25.77 -12.68 30.95
CA THR A 925 25.26 -14.06 30.98
C THR A 925 25.46 -14.73 29.61
N ALA A 926 25.20 -14.00 28.52
CA ALA A 926 25.48 -14.43 27.16
C ALA A 926 27.00 -14.47 26.90
N ILE A 927 27.41 -15.52 26.22
CA ILE A 927 28.75 -15.95 25.92
C ILE A 927 29.04 -15.85 24.42
N ALA A 928 30.05 -15.05 24.07
CA ALA A 928 30.51 -14.94 22.69
C ALA A 928 30.89 -16.32 22.09
N GLY A 929 30.29 -16.65 20.96
CA GLY A 929 30.46 -17.91 20.24
C GLY A 929 29.44 -19.01 20.61
N VAL A 930 28.56 -18.75 21.58
CA VAL A 930 27.35 -19.55 21.82
C VAL A 930 26.13 -18.75 21.36
N ASP A 931 25.89 -17.57 21.95
CA ASP A 931 24.63 -16.83 21.79
C ASP A 931 24.80 -15.57 20.92
N TYR A 932 26.03 -15.06 20.80
CA TYR A 932 26.34 -13.93 19.91
C TYR A 932 27.77 -14.00 19.34
N THR A 933 28.01 -13.32 18.22
CA THR A 933 29.37 -13.17 17.65
C THR A 933 30.04 -11.92 18.21
N ALA A 934 31.20 -12.07 18.87
CA ALA A 934 31.94 -10.92 19.39
C ALA A 934 32.40 -9.96 18.28
N VAL A 935 32.21 -8.66 18.49
CA VAL A 935 32.53 -7.60 17.52
C VAL A 935 33.45 -6.56 18.16
N THR A 936 34.43 -6.09 17.39
CA THR A 936 35.29 -4.95 17.75
C THR A 936 35.47 -4.05 16.54
N GLY A 937 35.49 -2.73 16.72
CA GLY A 937 35.68 -1.81 15.61
C GLY A 937 35.89 -0.36 16.04
N SER A 938 35.74 0.56 15.09
CA SER A 938 35.70 1.99 15.34
C SER A 938 34.61 2.62 14.50
N LEU A 939 33.84 3.52 15.11
CA LEU A 939 32.95 4.44 14.40
C LEU A 939 33.72 5.71 14.05
N THR A 940 33.33 6.32 12.94
CA THR A 940 33.81 7.64 12.50
C THR A 940 32.60 8.49 12.17
N PHE A 941 32.40 9.55 12.93
CA PHE A 941 31.45 10.61 12.64
C PHE A 941 32.19 11.65 11.79
N ASN A 942 31.87 11.69 10.50
CA ASN A 942 32.33 12.76 9.60
C ASN A 942 31.65 14.09 9.99
N PRO A 943 32.18 15.24 9.57
CA PRO A 943 31.61 16.54 9.92
C PRO A 943 30.11 16.63 9.62
N GLY A 944 29.34 17.12 10.59
CA GLY A 944 27.86 17.19 10.54
C GLY A 944 27.10 15.88 10.80
N VAL A 945 27.75 14.71 10.86
CA VAL A 945 27.10 13.42 11.17
C VAL A 945 26.95 13.26 12.69
N ILE A 946 25.71 13.08 13.18
CA ILE A 946 25.41 12.96 14.63
C ILE A 946 24.99 11.55 15.09
N THR A 947 24.83 10.59 14.18
CA THR A 947 24.42 9.21 14.49
C THR A 947 25.21 8.19 13.67
N GLN A 948 25.63 7.10 14.30
CA GLN A 948 26.23 5.91 13.68
C GLN A 948 25.67 4.65 14.34
N THR A 949 25.92 3.47 13.75
CA THR A 949 25.40 2.20 14.27
C THR A 949 26.49 1.14 14.46
N ILE A 950 26.29 0.26 15.43
CA ILE A 950 27.06 -0.96 15.67
C ILE A 950 26.11 -2.14 15.47
N SER A 951 26.52 -3.16 14.72
CA SER A 951 25.76 -4.41 14.53
C SER A 951 26.48 -5.55 15.24
N ALA A 952 25.78 -6.24 16.14
CA ALA A 952 26.27 -7.46 16.81
C ALA A 952 25.43 -8.66 16.35
N PRO A 953 26.01 -9.64 15.63
CA PRO A 953 25.28 -10.83 15.20
C PRO A 953 24.87 -11.71 16.37
N ILE A 954 23.62 -12.17 16.36
CA ILE A 954 23.04 -13.08 17.34
C ILE A 954 22.97 -14.49 16.74
N LEU A 955 23.20 -15.50 17.57
CA LEU A 955 23.27 -16.91 17.16
C LEU A 955 22.00 -17.62 17.60
N ASN A 956 21.03 -17.76 16.70
CA ASN A 956 19.82 -18.57 16.94
C ASN A 956 20.17 -20.07 16.91
N ASP A 957 19.74 -20.84 17.90
CA ASP A 957 19.78 -22.31 17.84
C ASP A 957 18.38 -22.97 17.85
N PHE A 958 18.12 -23.96 18.69
CA PHE A 958 16.82 -24.61 18.88
C PHE A 958 16.56 -24.95 20.35
N ILE A 959 17.45 -24.55 21.27
CA ILE A 959 17.40 -24.90 22.69
C ILE A 959 16.63 -23.78 23.39
N ALA A 960 15.58 -24.14 24.11
CA ALA A 960 14.90 -23.15 24.91
C ALA A 960 15.76 -22.79 26.14
N GLU A 961 16.22 -21.54 26.25
CA GLU A 961 17.11 -21.04 27.32
C GLU A 961 16.48 -19.90 28.17
N SER A 962 17.25 -19.16 28.96
CA SER A 962 16.72 -17.98 29.69
C SER A 962 17.05 -16.72 28.90
N SER A 963 16.35 -15.61 29.12
CA SER A 963 16.77 -14.34 28.51
C SER A 963 18.15 -13.94 29.05
N GLU A 964 19.07 -13.65 28.14
CA GLU A 964 20.49 -13.46 28.42
C GLU A 964 20.96 -12.06 28.04
N ARG A 965 22.17 -11.68 28.46
CA ARG A 965 22.72 -10.35 28.19
C ARG A 965 24.19 -10.36 27.82
N PHE A 966 24.60 -9.38 27.02
CA PHE A 966 25.99 -8.97 26.84
C PHE A 966 26.09 -7.43 26.79
N PHE A 967 27.31 -6.89 26.76
CA PHE A 967 27.55 -5.44 26.72
C PHE A 967 28.22 -5.00 25.42
N VAL A 968 27.87 -3.79 24.95
CA VAL A 968 28.59 -3.06 23.88
C VAL A 968 29.27 -1.84 24.49
N ASN A 969 30.60 -1.88 24.58
CA ASN A 969 31.41 -0.87 25.26
C ASN A 969 31.99 0.15 24.26
N LEU A 970 31.84 1.45 24.54
CA LEU A 970 32.52 2.54 23.84
C LEU A 970 33.82 2.94 24.57
N ILE A 971 34.91 3.11 23.83
CA ILE A 971 36.24 3.42 24.36
C ILE A 971 37.04 4.35 23.43
N ASN A 972 38.04 5.03 23.97
CA ASN A 972 39.03 5.85 23.24
C ASN A 972 38.41 6.87 22.26
N PRO A 973 37.53 7.79 22.72
CA PRO A 973 36.96 8.82 21.85
C PRO A 973 38.04 9.84 21.42
N THR A 974 37.87 10.44 20.25
CA THR A 974 38.63 11.61 19.80
C THR A 974 37.71 12.79 19.53
N ASN A 975 38.15 14.01 19.87
CA ASN A 975 37.40 15.27 19.69
C ASN A 975 36.01 15.33 20.35
N ALA A 976 35.71 14.37 21.22
CA ALA A 976 34.46 14.23 21.96
C ALA A 976 34.74 13.54 23.32
N SER A 977 33.78 13.61 24.23
CA SER A 977 33.81 12.82 25.48
C SER A 977 32.66 11.80 25.49
N ILE A 978 32.77 10.72 26.26
CA ILE A 978 31.68 9.73 26.35
C ILE A 978 30.81 10.08 27.57
N ALA A 979 29.53 10.32 27.34
CA ALA A 979 28.52 10.51 28.38
C ALA A 979 27.90 9.17 28.82
N ASP A 980 27.67 8.26 27.87
CA ASP A 980 27.26 6.88 28.13
C ASP A 980 28.17 5.92 27.36
N ASN A 981 28.86 5.04 28.08
CA ASN A 981 29.93 4.21 27.57
C ASN A 981 29.57 2.73 27.39
N GLN A 982 28.35 2.31 27.72
CA GLN A 982 27.97 0.91 27.66
C GLN A 982 26.48 0.73 27.38
N ALA A 983 26.15 0.07 26.27
CA ALA A 983 24.81 -0.45 26.06
C ALA A 983 24.69 -1.90 26.55
N ILE A 984 23.56 -2.20 27.16
CA ILE A 984 23.12 -3.55 27.50
C ILE A 984 22.39 -4.13 26.28
N ALA A 985 22.92 -5.23 25.78
CA ALA A 985 22.25 -6.09 24.82
C ALA A 985 21.48 -7.16 25.57
N THR A 986 20.18 -7.32 25.32
CA THR A 986 19.36 -8.41 25.89
C THR A 986 18.88 -9.32 24.77
N ILE A 987 19.24 -10.60 24.85
CA ILE A 987 18.78 -11.64 23.94
C ILE A 987 17.64 -12.39 24.61
N THR A 988 16.50 -12.53 23.93
CA THR A 988 15.36 -13.31 24.44
C THR A 988 15.17 -14.59 23.65
N ASP A 989 15.26 -15.73 24.33
CA ASP A 989 14.83 -17.06 23.88
C ASP A 989 13.52 -16.97 23.07
N ASN A 990 13.57 -17.43 21.82
CA ASN A 990 12.40 -17.58 20.94
C ASN A 990 11.89 -19.02 20.84
N ASP A 991 12.61 -19.98 21.42
CA ASP A 991 12.18 -21.36 21.56
C ASP A 991 11.33 -21.54 22.81
N THR A 992 10.59 -22.65 22.87
CA THR A 992 9.77 -22.98 24.04
C THR A 992 9.69 -24.50 24.17
N ALA A 993 9.90 -25.00 25.40
CA ALA A 993 9.76 -26.43 25.69
C ALA A 993 8.29 -26.85 25.66
N GLY A 994 7.98 -27.90 24.89
CA GLY A 994 6.60 -28.25 24.59
C GLY A 994 6.48 -29.47 23.68
N PHE A 995 5.24 -29.89 23.46
CA PHE A 995 4.89 -31.06 22.66
C PHE A 995 3.85 -30.68 21.61
N THR A 996 4.08 -31.06 20.36
CA THR A 996 3.04 -31.08 19.33
C THR A 996 2.48 -32.49 19.20
N ILE A 997 1.15 -32.60 19.12
CA ILE A 997 0.46 -33.87 18.85
C ILE A 997 -0.40 -33.69 17.60
N SER A 998 -0.31 -34.62 16.64
CA SER A 998 -1.04 -34.52 15.38
C SER A 998 -1.46 -35.88 14.81
N PRO A 999 -2.76 -36.11 14.49
CA PRO A 999 -3.91 -35.32 14.97
C PRO A 999 -4.11 -35.46 16.50
N ALA A 1000 -4.52 -34.37 17.16
CA ALA A 1000 -4.80 -34.37 18.61
C ALA A 1000 -6.27 -34.67 18.97
N THR A 1001 -7.16 -34.77 17.99
CA THR A 1001 -8.61 -34.99 18.15
C THR A 1001 -9.15 -35.81 16.98
N ALA A 1002 -10.40 -36.29 17.08
CA ALA A 1002 -11.05 -37.13 16.07
C ALA A 1002 -10.31 -38.47 15.81
N LEU A 1003 -9.64 -38.99 16.84
CA LEU A 1003 -9.13 -40.36 16.83
C LEU A 1003 -10.32 -41.31 16.97
N ILE A 1004 -10.51 -42.17 15.99
CA ILE A 1004 -11.61 -43.12 15.92
C ILE A 1004 -11.04 -44.53 15.71
N THR A 1005 -11.40 -45.44 16.60
CA THR A 1005 -11.17 -46.89 16.45
C THR A 1005 -12.50 -47.60 16.25
N THR A 1006 -12.47 -48.90 15.93
CA THR A 1006 -13.72 -49.70 15.84
C THR A 1006 -13.57 -51.04 16.53
N GLU A 1007 -14.70 -51.59 16.99
CA GLU A 1007 -14.77 -52.96 17.54
C GLU A 1007 -14.32 -54.04 16.54
N ALA A 1008 -14.27 -53.74 15.23
CA ALA A 1008 -13.72 -54.63 14.22
C ALA A 1008 -12.16 -54.66 14.17
N GLY A 1009 -11.50 -53.91 15.05
CA GLY A 1009 -10.04 -53.73 15.06
C GLY A 1009 -9.55 -52.51 14.28
N GLY A 1010 -10.45 -51.56 13.96
CA GLY A 1010 -10.09 -50.31 13.27
C GLY A 1010 -9.10 -49.47 14.07
N THR A 1011 -8.19 -48.79 13.36
CA THR A 1011 -7.06 -48.08 13.96
C THR A 1011 -7.11 -46.58 13.72
N ALA A 1012 -6.81 -45.81 14.77
CA ALA A 1012 -6.40 -44.41 14.65
C ALA A 1012 -4.86 -44.32 14.74
N SER A 1013 -4.27 -43.21 14.32
CA SER A 1013 -2.86 -42.92 14.59
C SER A 1013 -2.67 -41.43 14.88
N PHE A 1014 -1.75 -41.14 15.79
CA PHE A 1014 -1.30 -39.79 16.12
C PHE A 1014 0.22 -39.78 16.22
N SER A 1015 0.81 -38.61 16.07
CA SER A 1015 2.26 -38.41 16.21
C SER A 1015 2.56 -37.44 17.34
N ILE A 1016 3.70 -37.63 18.01
CA ILE A 1016 4.23 -36.70 19.02
C ILE A 1016 5.61 -36.21 18.57
N GLN A 1017 5.89 -34.91 18.74
CA GLN A 1017 7.17 -34.25 18.46
C GLN A 1017 7.43 -33.21 19.56
N LEU A 1018 8.70 -32.84 19.81
CA LEU A 1018 9.02 -31.72 20.70
C LEU A 1018 9.07 -30.39 19.94
N THR A 1019 8.76 -29.29 20.61
CA THR A 1019 8.80 -27.94 20.00
C THR A 1019 10.18 -27.26 20.04
N SER A 1020 11.11 -27.76 20.86
CA SER A 1020 12.51 -27.30 20.94
C SER A 1020 13.45 -28.47 21.22
N GLN A 1021 14.74 -28.29 20.95
CA GLN A 1021 15.78 -29.26 21.24
C GLN A 1021 15.96 -29.42 22.76
N PRO A 1022 15.84 -30.64 23.30
CA PRO A 1022 16.03 -30.87 24.73
C PRO A 1022 17.53 -31.07 25.05
N THR A 1023 17.97 -30.53 26.18
CA THR A 1023 19.34 -30.67 26.69
C THR A 1023 19.64 -32.08 27.23
N ALA A 1024 18.60 -32.86 27.53
CA ALA A 1024 18.69 -34.27 27.92
C ALA A 1024 17.46 -35.06 27.48
N ASN A 1025 17.57 -36.39 27.38
CA ASN A 1025 16.50 -37.25 26.86
C ASN A 1025 15.15 -37.04 27.57
N VAL A 1026 14.08 -36.88 26.80
CA VAL A 1026 12.71 -36.66 27.27
C VAL A 1026 11.88 -37.92 26.98
N THR A 1027 11.50 -38.65 28.02
CA THR A 1027 10.64 -39.84 27.89
C THR A 1027 9.21 -39.52 28.29
N LEU A 1028 8.27 -39.80 27.40
CA LEU A 1028 6.83 -39.66 27.63
C LEU A 1028 6.20 -41.05 27.72
N ASN A 1029 5.53 -41.36 28.82
CA ASN A 1029 4.84 -42.64 29.00
C ASN A 1029 3.39 -42.53 28.53
N LEU A 1030 2.89 -43.58 27.87
CA LEU A 1030 1.60 -43.63 27.21
C LEU A 1030 0.77 -44.80 27.75
N SER A 1031 -0.53 -44.59 27.96
CA SER A 1031 -1.44 -45.68 28.36
C SER A 1031 -2.87 -45.43 27.88
N SER A 1032 -3.64 -46.49 27.69
CA SER A 1032 -5.09 -46.38 27.44
C SER A 1032 -5.85 -46.45 28.76
N SER A 1033 -6.77 -45.52 28.96
CA SER A 1033 -7.67 -45.48 30.13
C SER A 1033 -8.67 -46.63 30.17
N LYS A 1034 -9.04 -47.20 29.01
CA LYS A 1034 -9.92 -48.38 28.89
C LYS A 1034 -9.34 -49.35 27.84
N VAL A 1035 -8.41 -50.22 28.27
CA VAL A 1035 -7.72 -51.20 27.40
C VAL A 1035 -8.63 -52.25 26.75
N SER A 1036 -9.90 -52.36 27.17
CA SER A 1036 -10.91 -53.18 26.46
C SER A 1036 -11.43 -52.54 25.18
N GLU A 1037 -11.30 -51.21 25.03
CA GLU A 1037 -11.71 -50.46 23.84
C GLU A 1037 -10.58 -50.26 22.85
N GLY A 1038 -9.38 -50.03 23.38
CA GLY A 1038 -8.25 -49.71 22.53
C GLY A 1038 -6.91 -49.82 23.21
N THR A 1039 -5.92 -50.21 22.41
CA THR A 1039 -4.53 -50.46 22.81
C THR A 1039 -3.55 -49.67 21.96
N LEU A 1040 -2.36 -49.44 22.48
CA LEU A 1040 -1.31 -48.62 21.86
C LEU A 1040 -0.21 -49.51 21.27
N SER A 1041 0.37 -49.09 20.14
CA SER A 1041 1.52 -49.77 19.52
C SER A 1041 2.79 -49.76 20.39
N VAL A 1042 2.95 -48.74 21.23
CA VAL A 1042 4.08 -48.58 22.16
C VAL A 1042 3.63 -47.99 23.52
N PRO A 1043 4.28 -48.37 24.64
CA PRO A 1043 3.95 -47.86 25.97
C PRO A 1043 4.64 -46.52 26.33
N SER A 1044 5.57 -46.05 25.48
CA SER A 1044 6.33 -44.82 25.71
C SER A 1044 7.05 -44.37 24.44
N VAL A 1045 7.28 -43.08 24.28
CA VAL A 1045 8.22 -42.50 23.29
C VAL A 1045 9.37 -41.80 24.01
N THR A 1046 10.55 -41.72 23.37
CA THR A 1046 11.71 -41.01 23.91
C THR A 1046 12.36 -40.14 22.85
N PHE A 1047 12.51 -38.87 23.19
CA PHE A 1047 13.15 -37.86 22.38
C PHE A 1047 14.55 -37.57 22.92
N THR A 1048 15.44 -37.22 22.00
CA THR A 1048 16.87 -36.95 22.21
C THR A 1048 17.25 -35.74 21.36
N THR A 1049 18.43 -35.16 21.58
CA THR A 1049 18.98 -34.08 20.73
C THR A 1049 19.02 -34.41 19.24
N ALA A 1050 18.97 -35.69 18.85
CA ALA A 1050 19.04 -36.15 17.45
C ALA A 1050 17.67 -36.48 16.80
N ASN A 1051 16.57 -36.60 17.56
CA ASN A 1051 15.25 -36.97 17.03
C ASN A 1051 14.07 -36.16 17.59
N TRP A 1052 14.30 -35.15 18.44
CA TRP A 1052 13.27 -34.30 19.03
C TRP A 1052 12.32 -33.68 17.98
N ASN A 1053 12.87 -33.26 16.84
CA ASN A 1053 12.18 -32.66 15.72
C ASN A 1053 11.65 -33.68 14.69
N THR A 1054 11.73 -34.99 14.97
CA THR A 1054 11.16 -36.03 14.10
C THR A 1054 9.88 -36.58 14.72
N PRO A 1055 8.70 -36.39 14.12
CA PRO A 1055 7.44 -36.91 14.65
C PRO A 1055 7.51 -38.43 14.87
N GLN A 1056 7.23 -38.86 16.11
CA GLN A 1056 7.13 -40.25 16.49
C GLN A 1056 5.66 -40.67 16.37
N THR A 1057 5.33 -41.60 15.47
CA THR A 1057 3.95 -42.05 15.24
C THR A 1057 3.57 -43.20 16.16
N ILE A 1058 2.43 -43.06 16.84
CA ILE A 1058 1.77 -44.05 17.69
C ILE A 1058 0.46 -44.46 17.00
N THR A 1059 0.20 -45.76 16.96
CA THR A 1059 -1.07 -46.30 16.47
C THR A 1059 -1.92 -46.75 17.65
N VAL A 1060 -3.20 -46.39 17.62
CA VAL A 1060 -4.23 -46.86 18.55
C VAL A 1060 -5.10 -47.86 17.81
N THR A 1061 -5.22 -49.07 18.33
CA THR A 1061 -6.00 -50.15 17.71
C THR A 1061 -7.20 -50.48 18.58
N GLY A 1062 -8.39 -50.43 17.98
CA GLY A 1062 -9.64 -50.82 18.63
C GLY A 1062 -9.63 -52.30 19.05
N VAL A 1063 -10.28 -52.62 20.15
CA VAL A 1063 -10.37 -53.98 20.68
C VAL A 1063 -11.83 -54.43 20.70
N ASN A 1064 -12.08 -55.67 20.28
CA ASN A 1064 -13.37 -56.33 20.43
C ASN A 1064 -13.39 -57.06 21.78
N ASP A 1065 -14.24 -56.64 22.72
CA ASP A 1065 -14.39 -57.32 24.01
C ASP A 1065 -15.53 -58.36 24.02
N GLY A 1066 -16.29 -58.46 22.92
CA GLY A 1066 -17.40 -59.38 22.72
C GLY A 1066 -18.73 -58.95 23.37
N ILE A 1067 -18.81 -57.72 23.88
CA ILE A 1067 -20.01 -57.11 24.45
C ILE A 1067 -20.58 -56.12 23.42
N ALA A 1068 -21.90 -56.15 23.20
CA ALA A 1068 -22.54 -55.16 22.33
C ALA A 1068 -22.94 -53.92 23.16
N ASP A 1069 -22.06 -52.93 23.28
CA ASP A 1069 -22.35 -51.62 23.85
C ASP A 1069 -22.47 -50.52 22.77
N ASP A 1070 -22.60 -49.26 23.16
CA ASP A 1070 -22.69 -48.11 22.23
C ASP A 1070 -21.32 -47.47 22.03
N ASN A 1071 -21.15 -46.49 21.15
CA ASN A 1071 -19.84 -45.86 20.89
C ASN A 1071 -19.15 -45.40 22.20
N ILE A 1072 -18.07 -46.06 22.60
CA ILE A 1072 -17.37 -45.79 23.85
C ILE A 1072 -16.23 -44.80 23.63
N ALA A 1073 -16.33 -43.65 24.29
CA ALA A 1073 -15.22 -42.73 24.45
C ALA A 1073 -14.22 -43.24 25.50
N TYR A 1074 -12.94 -43.21 25.17
CA TYR A 1074 -11.82 -43.49 26.08
C TYR A 1074 -10.65 -42.55 25.76
N GLN A 1075 -9.76 -42.36 26.73
CA GLN A 1075 -8.59 -41.50 26.56
C GLN A 1075 -7.29 -42.30 26.43
N ILE A 1076 -6.39 -41.81 25.57
CA ILE A 1076 -4.97 -42.11 25.62
C ILE A 1076 -4.30 -41.09 26.54
N ILE A 1077 -3.82 -41.57 27.68
CA ILE A 1077 -3.16 -40.80 28.71
C ILE A 1077 -1.70 -40.58 28.32
N THR A 1078 -1.32 -39.32 28.13
CA THR A 1078 0.04 -38.82 27.95
C THR A 1078 0.60 -38.38 29.31
N ALA A 1079 1.25 -39.31 30.01
CA ALA A 1079 1.77 -39.04 31.34
C ALA A 1079 2.97 -38.08 31.30
N LYS A 1080 3.10 -37.26 32.35
CA LYS A 1080 4.19 -36.29 32.58
C LYS A 1080 5.54 -36.81 32.09
N ALA A 1081 6.20 -35.98 31.28
CA ALA A 1081 7.50 -36.29 30.74
C ALA A 1081 8.56 -36.42 31.84
N VAL A 1082 9.39 -37.46 31.73
CA VAL A 1082 10.52 -37.72 32.62
C VAL A 1082 11.78 -37.33 31.88
N SER A 1083 12.51 -36.34 32.42
CA SER A 1083 13.80 -35.90 31.88
C SER A 1083 14.70 -35.37 32.99
N THR A 1084 16.00 -35.25 32.70
CA THR A 1084 16.93 -34.42 33.48
C THR A 1084 17.05 -33.00 32.91
N ASP A 1085 16.46 -32.73 31.74
CA ASP A 1085 16.21 -31.38 31.24
C ASP A 1085 15.16 -30.70 32.13
N ALA A 1086 15.49 -29.55 32.71
CA ALA A 1086 14.64 -28.88 33.68
C ALA A 1086 13.39 -28.22 33.07
N LYS A 1087 13.41 -27.85 31.77
CA LYS A 1087 12.26 -27.27 31.07
C LYS A 1087 11.27 -28.33 30.62
N TYR A 1088 11.74 -29.53 30.25
CA TYR A 1088 10.88 -30.65 29.83
C TYR A 1088 10.39 -31.54 30.99
N ASN A 1089 11.12 -31.64 32.10
CA ASN A 1089 10.76 -32.53 33.19
C ASN A 1089 9.46 -32.12 33.90
N ASN A 1090 8.54 -33.07 34.07
CA ASN A 1090 7.16 -32.89 34.58
C ASN A 1090 6.19 -32.13 33.65
N LEU A 1091 6.61 -31.70 32.46
CA LEU A 1091 5.70 -31.13 31.47
C LEU A 1091 4.73 -32.21 30.97
N ASN A 1092 3.44 -31.88 30.89
CA ASN A 1092 2.37 -32.82 30.54
C ASN A 1092 1.69 -32.37 29.24
N PRO A 1093 1.72 -33.18 28.17
CA PRO A 1093 0.82 -32.97 27.03
C PRO A 1093 -0.65 -33.16 27.46
N THR A 1094 -1.57 -32.80 26.58
CA THR A 1094 -3.00 -33.08 26.80
C THR A 1094 -3.30 -34.53 26.41
N ASP A 1095 -4.02 -35.24 27.27
CA ASP A 1095 -4.54 -36.58 26.97
C ASP A 1095 -5.49 -36.55 25.77
N LEU A 1096 -5.52 -37.62 24.98
CA LEU A 1096 -6.21 -37.65 23.70
C LEU A 1096 -7.52 -38.43 23.80
N ASP A 1097 -8.64 -37.78 23.50
CA ASP A 1097 -9.94 -38.44 23.38
C ASP A 1097 -9.99 -39.31 22.11
N VAL A 1098 -10.39 -40.57 22.29
CA VAL A 1098 -10.60 -41.56 21.24
C VAL A 1098 -12.00 -42.14 21.36
N ILE A 1099 -12.69 -42.35 20.24
CA ILE A 1099 -14.01 -43.02 20.22
C ILE A 1099 -13.84 -44.39 19.58
N ASN A 1100 -14.17 -45.45 20.33
CA ASN A 1100 -14.38 -46.77 19.76
C ASN A 1100 -15.81 -46.83 19.20
N ILE A 1101 -15.93 -46.92 17.87
CA ILE A 1101 -17.23 -46.96 17.19
C ILE A 1101 -17.72 -48.41 17.06
N LYS A 1102 -18.98 -48.59 17.45
CA LYS A 1102 -19.76 -49.81 17.28
C LYS A 1102 -19.94 -50.14 15.79
N ASN A 1103 -19.91 -51.41 15.43
CA ASN A 1103 -20.21 -51.81 14.05
C ASN A 1103 -21.61 -51.33 13.60
N GLY A 1104 -21.67 -50.50 12.55
CA GLY A 1104 -22.90 -50.14 11.83
C GLY A 1104 -23.53 -48.77 12.11
N ASN A 1105 -22.75 -47.71 12.36
CA ASN A 1105 -23.31 -46.35 12.53
C ASN A 1105 -22.39 -45.24 11.96
N GLN A 1106 -22.40 -45.06 10.64
CA GLN A 1106 -21.81 -43.91 9.94
C GLN A 1106 -22.78 -43.40 8.85
N VAL A 1107 -22.59 -42.16 8.38
CA VAL A 1107 -23.55 -41.41 7.55
C VAL A 1107 -23.24 -41.60 6.06
N ASN A 1108 -24.27 -41.89 5.26
CA ASN A 1108 -24.19 -41.95 3.79
C ASN A 1108 -23.51 -40.70 3.20
N SER A 1109 -22.43 -40.88 2.45
CA SER A 1109 -21.67 -39.79 1.83
C SER A 1109 -22.02 -39.65 0.34
N ILE A 1110 -21.99 -38.42 -0.16
CA ILE A 1110 -21.99 -38.14 -1.61
C ILE A 1110 -20.57 -37.75 -2.01
N ILE A 1111 -19.98 -38.51 -2.92
CA ILE A 1111 -18.59 -38.37 -3.36
C ILE A 1111 -18.57 -38.07 -4.85
N THR A 1112 -17.86 -37.02 -5.25
CA THR A 1112 -17.84 -36.54 -6.65
C THR A 1112 -16.41 -36.27 -7.10
N GLY A 1113 -16.01 -36.88 -8.21
CA GLY A 1113 -14.78 -36.59 -8.93
C GLY A 1113 -14.86 -35.32 -9.77
N SER A 1114 -13.98 -35.25 -10.77
CA SER A 1114 -13.77 -34.12 -11.66
C SER A 1114 -13.92 -34.54 -13.13
N ALA A 1115 -13.58 -33.66 -14.08
CA ALA A 1115 -13.51 -34.01 -15.51
C ALA A 1115 -12.12 -34.52 -15.94
N LYS A 1116 -11.30 -35.01 -14.99
CA LYS A 1116 -9.92 -35.50 -15.16
C LYS A 1116 -9.84 -36.90 -14.52
N VAL A 1117 -8.79 -37.66 -14.84
CA VAL A 1117 -8.55 -38.99 -14.26
C VAL A 1117 -8.45 -38.91 -12.73
N ASP A 1118 -9.41 -39.52 -12.04
CA ASP A 1118 -9.53 -39.52 -10.59
C ASP A 1118 -9.33 -40.91 -9.96
N ASN A 1119 -9.03 -40.92 -8.66
CA ASN A 1119 -8.92 -42.12 -7.84
C ASN A 1119 -9.77 -41.92 -6.57
N LEU A 1120 -11.04 -42.33 -6.65
CA LEU A 1120 -12.08 -42.11 -5.66
C LEU A 1120 -12.19 -43.32 -4.72
N GLN A 1121 -12.29 -43.04 -3.42
CA GLN A 1121 -12.43 -44.03 -2.36
C GLN A 1121 -13.57 -43.60 -1.46
N GLY A 1122 -14.63 -44.41 -1.40
CA GLY A 1122 -15.72 -44.28 -0.45
C GLY A 1122 -15.38 -44.87 0.92
N THR A 1123 -16.39 -44.89 1.79
CA THR A 1123 -16.25 -45.00 3.23
C THR A 1123 -16.61 -46.40 3.75
N SER A 1124 -17.26 -46.48 4.90
CA SER A 1124 -17.86 -47.71 5.46
C SER A 1124 -19.38 -47.52 5.67
N SER A 1125 -20.00 -46.71 4.83
CA SER A 1125 -21.43 -46.33 4.83
C SER A 1125 -21.98 -46.48 3.41
N ASP A 1126 -23.29 -46.65 3.26
CA ASP A 1126 -23.98 -46.68 1.96
C ASP A 1126 -23.78 -45.36 1.18
N ASP A 1127 -22.76 -45.30 0.31
CA ASP A 1127 -22.28 -44.08 -0.34
C ASP A 1127 -22.82 -43.92 -1.78
N LEU A 1128 -22.83 -42.68 -2.27
CA LEU A 1128 -23.22 -42.32 -3.64
C LEU A 1128 -22.04 -41.65 -4.34
N ILE A 1129 -21.43 -42.34 -5.32
CA ILE A 1129 -20.14 -41.96 -5.92
C ILE A 1129 -20.26 -41.68 -7.42
N PHE A 1130 -19.74 -40.54 -7.87
CA PHE A 1130 -19.70 -40.10 -9.27
C PHE A 1130 -18.27 -39.82 -9.75
N GLY A 1131 -17.80 -40.48 -10.81
CA GLY A 1131 -16.51 -40.19 -11.48
C GLY A 1131 -16.56 -38.99 -12.44
N PHE A 1132 -17.66 -38.85 -13.17
CA PHE A 1132 -17.93 -37.86 -14.24
C PHE A 1132 -17.24 -38.13 -15.58
N ALA A 1133 -15.94 -37.84 -15.76
CA ALA A 1133 -15.32 -37.93 -17.08
C ALA A 1133 -13.80 -38.07 -17.05
N SER A 1134 -13.30 -39.00 -17.89
CA SER A 1134 -11.93 -39.56 -17.98
C SER A 1134 -11.96 -41.05 -17.62
N ASN A 1135 -10.81 -41.70 -17.41
CA ASN A 1135 -10.75 -43.13 -17.08
C ASN A 1135 -10.40 -43.29 -15.60
N ASP A 1136 -11.40 -43.50 -14.76
CA ASP A 1136 -11.26 -43.35 -13.32
C ASP A 1136 -11.02 -44.68 -12.59
N VAL A 1137 -10.60 -44.59 -11.33
CA VAL A 1137 -10.57 -45.71 -10.38
C VAL A 1137 -11.50 -45.36 -9.23
N ILE A 1138 -12.52 -46.19 -9.01
CA ILE A 1138 -13.52 -45.97 -7.96
C ILE A 1138 -13.62 -47.23 -7.10
N VAL A 1139 -13.55 -47.03 -5.79
CA VAL A 1139 -13.75 -48.07 -4.77
C VAL A 1139 -14.84 -47.59 -3.81
N GLY A 1140 -15.94 -48.33 -3.68
CA GLY A 1140 -17.03 -48.05 -2.73
C GLY A 1140 -16.54 -48.15 -1.29
N GLY A 1141 -16.37 -49.37 -0.78
CA GLY A 1141 -15.73 -49.61 0.51
C GLY A 1141 -16.44 -50.70 1.32
N LEU A 1142 -17.19 -50.28 2.34
CA LEU A 1142 -18.17 -51.13 3.03
C LEU A 1142 -19.50 -50.37 3.04
N GLY A 1143 -20.64 -51.04 2.87
CA GLY A 1143 -21.93 -50.37 2.71
C GLY A 1143 -22.63 -50.86 1.46
N ASN A 1144 -23.85 -50.38 1.21
CA ASN A 1144 -24.61 -50.63 -0.02
C ASN A 1144 -24.43 -49.45 -0.97
N ASP A 1145 -23.37 -49.47 -1.78
CA ASP A 1145 -22.91 -48.29 -2.51
C ASP A 1145 -23.61 -48.12 -3.88
N GLN A 1146 -23.72 -46.88 -4.35
CA GLN A 1146 -24.21 -46.54 -5.68
C GLN A 1146 -23.11 -45.86 -6.49
N ILE A 1147 -22.58 -46.58 -7.49
CA ILE A 1147 -21.36 -46.18 -8.20
C ILE A 1147 -21.69 -45.83 -9.66
N TYR A 1148 -21.38 -44.58 -10.03
CA TYR A 1148 -21.48 -44.02 -11.37
C TYR A 1148 -20.07 -43.70 -11.88
N GLY A 1149 -19.58 -44.42 -12.90
CA GLY A 1149 -18.31 -44.09 -13.58
C GLY A 1149 -18.42 -42.77 -14.33
N GLY A 1150 -19.05 -42.83 -15.51
CA GLY A 1150 -19.36 -41.66 -16.33
C GLY A 1150 -18.73 -41.78 -17.72
N LEU A 1151 -18.27 -40.65 -18.28
CA LEU A 1151 -17.66 -40.60 -19.62
C LEU A 1151 -16.23 -41.18 -19.61
N GLY A 1152 -16.08 -42.51 -19.76
CA GLY A 1152 -14.81 -43.15 -19.42
C GLY A 1152 -14.54 -44.59 -19.87
N THR A 1153 -13.63 -45.20 -19.15
CA THR A 1153 -13.28 -46.63 -19.18
C THR A 1153 -12.80 -46.92 -17.77
N ASP A 1154 -13.76 -47.05 -16.87
CA ASP A 1154 -13.51 -46.88 -15.45
C ASP A 1154 -13.25 -48.23 -14.77
N ASN A 1155 -12.64 -48.16 -13.60
CA ASN A 1155 -12.32 -49.32 -12.77
C ASN A 1155 -13.15 -49.25 -11.49
N LEU A 1156 -14.30 -49.92 -11.49
CA LEU A 1156 -15.27 -49.87 -10.40
C LEU A 1156 -15.07 -51.09 -9.48
N THR A 1157 -15.06 -50.85 -8.18
CA THR A 1157 -14.94 -51.85 -7.12
C THR A 1157 -16.01 -51.50 -6.07
N GLY A 1158 -16.91 -52.42 -5.77
CA GLY A 1158 -17.98 -52.18 -4.78
C GLY A 1158 -17.44 -52.26 -3.36
N GLY A 1159 -16.84 -53.40 -3.03
CA GLY A 1159 -16.32 -53.69 -1.70
C GLY A 1159 -17.19 -54.72 -0.97
N ALA A 1160 -17.83 -54.32 0.13
CA ALA A 1160 -18.65 -55.23 0.93
C ALA A 1160 -20.01 -54.65 1.34
N GLY A 1161 -21.04 -55.08 0.63
CA GLY A 1161 -22.45 -54.91 0.94
C GLY A 1161 -23.30 -55.34 -0.26
N SER A 1162 -24.45 -54.71 -0.47
CA SER A 1162 -25.29 -54.92 -1.66
C SER A 1162 -25.15 -53.73 -2.61
N ASP A 1163 -24.16 -53.78 -3.50
CA ASP A 1163 -23.75 -52.62 -4.31
C ASP A 1163 -24.54 -52.49 -5.62
N ILE A 1164 -24.63 -51.26 -6.12
CA ILE A 1164 -25.33 -50.89 -7.36
C ILE A 1164 -24.37 -50.18 -8.31
N PHE A 1165 -23.98 -50.88 -9.38
CA PHE A 1165 -23.16 -50.31 -10.46
C PHE A 1165 -24.05 -49.77 -11.57
N VAL A 1166 -23.94 -48.48 -11.90
CA VAL A 1166 -24.83 -47.80 -12.84
C VAL A 1166 -24.20 -47.73 -14.23
N LEU A 1167 -24.94 -48.15 -15.26
CA LEU A 1167 -24.53 -48.12 -16.66
C LEU A 1167 -25.53 -47.33 -17.51
N ALA A 1168 -25.06 -46.31 -18.25
CA ALA A 1168 -25.83 -45.63 -19.28
C ALA A 1168 -25.23 -45.81 -20.69
N LYS A 1169 -25.95 -45.28 -21.69
CA LYS A 1169 -25.55 -45.31 -23.09
C LYS A 1169 -24.67 -44.10 -23.43
N GLY A 1170 -23.57 -44.34 -24.13
CA GLY A 1170 -22.63 -43.32 -24.60
C GLY A 1170 -21.61 -42.89 -23.56
N GLU A 1171 -21.61 -43.53 -22.39
CA GLU A 1171 -20.72 -43.24 -21.27
C GLU A 1171 -19.35 -43.90 -21.45
N GLY A 1172 -19.29 -45.17 -21.81
CA GLY A 1172 -18.00 -45.82 -22.00
C GLY A 1172 -18.08 -47.32 -21.89
N ARG A 1173 -16.97 -47.94 -21.49
CA ARG A 1173 -16.92 -49.37 -21.18
C ARG A 1173 -16.13 -49.62 -19.91
N ASP A 1174 -16.86 -49.78 -18.81
CA ASP A 1174 -16.26 -49.89 -17.48
C ASP A 1174 -15.86 -51.32 -17.14
N THR A 1175 -15.07 -51.46 -16.09
CA THR A 1175 -14.56 -52.73 -15.57
C THR A 1175 -14.96 -52.85 -14.11
N ILE A 1176 -15.94 -53.71 -13.83
CA ILE A 1176 -16.40 -54.00 -12.47
C ILE A 1176 -15.60 -55.19 -11.94
N LYS A 1177 -14.89 -54.99 -10.82
CA LYS A 1177 -13.79 -55.88 -10.39
C LYS A 1177 -14.22 -57.02 -9.45
N ASP A 1178 -15.28 -56.82 -8.69
CA ASP A 1178 -15.62 -57.66 -7.52
C ASP A 1178 -17.10 -58.06 -7.44
N PHE A 1179 -17.90 -57.74 -8.47
CA PHE A 1179 -19.35 -57.98 -8.53
C PHE A 1179 -19.80 -59.33 -7.92
N ASN A 1180 -20.52 -59.27 -6.81
CA ASN A 1180 -20.98 -60.41 -6.05
C ASN A 1180 -22.42 -60.77 -6.44
N THR A 1181 -22.57 -61.87 -7.21
CA THR A 1181 -23.89 -62.41 -7.62
C THR A 1181 -24.82 -62.88 -6.49
N SER A 1182 -24.44 -62.72 -5.21
CA SER A 1182 -25.33 -62.99 -4.07
C SER A 1182 -25.98 -61.71 -3.52
N GLU A 1183 -25.36 -60.54 -3.77
CA GLU A 1183 -25.60 -59.30 -3.01
C GLU A 1183 -25.76 -58.09 -3.95
N ASP A 1184 -25.06 -58.02 -5.09
CA ASP A 1184 -24.97 -56.83 -5.96
C ASP A 1184 -25.97 -56.79 -7.13
N LEU A 1185 -26.21 -55.58 -7.64
CA LEU A 1185 -27.07 -55.27 -8.77
C LEU A 1185 -26.40 -54.35 -9.80
N ILE A 1186 -26.88 -54.42 -11.04
CA ILE A 1186 -26.53 -53.50 -12.13
C ILE A 1186 -27.74 -52.62 -12.41
N ALA A 1187 -27.56 -51.31 -12.31
CA ALA A 1187 -28.56 -50.31 -12.66
C ALA A 1187 -28.43 -49.90 -14.12
N LEU A 1188 -29.54 -49.98 -14.86
CA LEU A 1188 -29.66 -49.55 -16.25
C LEU A 1188 -30.34 -48.18 -16.30
N SER A 1189 -29.61 -47.16 -16.74
CA SER A 1189 -30.12 -45.80 -16.89
C SER A 1189 -30.18 -45.39 -18.38
N GLY A 1190 -30.52 -44.14 -18.68
CA GLY A 1190 -30.53 -43.62 -20.06
C GLY A 1190 -31.53 -44.30 -21.01
N GLY A 1191 -32.56 -44.96 -20.47
CA GLY A 1191 -33.56 -45.72 -21.24
C GLY A 1191 -33.09 -47.11 -21.70
N LEU A 1192 -32.01 -47.64 -21.13
CA LEU A 1192 -31.59 -49.03 -21.31
C LEU A 1192 -32.59 -50.00 -20.66
N LEU A 1193 -32.76 -51.17 -21.27
CA LEU A 1193 -33.61 -52.26 -20.78
C LEU A 1193 -32.85 -53.58 -20.92
N TYR A 1194 -33.01 -54.49 -19.96
CA TYR A 1194 -32.36 -55.81 -19.98
C TYR A 1194 -32.59 -56.59 -21.30
N SER A 1195 -33.80 -56.52 -21.86
CA SER A 1195 -34.13 -57.16 -23.15
C SER A 1195 -33.39 -56.57 -24.35
N GLY A 1196 -32.78 -55.39 -24.20
CA GLY A 1196 -31.93 -54.73 -25.19
C GLY A 1196 -30.45 -55.07 -25.05
N LEU A 1197 -30.05 -55.88 -24.06
CA LEU A 1197 -28.66 -56.23 -23.80
C LEU A 1197 -28.25 -57.57 -24.41
N SER A 1198 -26.96 -57.71 -24.66
CA SER A 1198 -26.27 -58.93 -25.06
C SER A 1198 -25.17 -59.19 -24.04
N ILE A 1199 -25.34 -60.26 -23.25
CA ILE A 1199 -24.44 -60.65 -22.17
C ILE A 1199 -23.67 -61.88 -22.64
N THR A 1200 -22.35 -61.76 -22.77
CA THR A 1200 -21.51 -62.76 -23.44
C THR A 1200 -20.22 -63.05 -22.67
N GLN A 1201 -19.82 -64.33 -22.62
CA GLN A 1201 -18.56 -64.73 -21.99
C GLN A 1201 -17.36 -64.23 -22.80
N SER A 1202 -16.38 -63.62 -22.13
CA SER A 1202 -15.14 -63.10 -22.71
C SER A 1202 -13.95 -63.58 -21.86
N GLY A 1203 -13.45 -64.78 -22.16
CA GLY A 1203 -12.45 -65.42 -21.30
C GLY A 1203 -13.07 -65.87 -19.98
N ASN A 1204 -12.48 -65.50 -18.84
CA ASN A 1204 -13.04 -65.76 -17.51
C ASN A 1204 -14.12 -64.75 -17.10
N ASP A 1205 -14.26 -63.66 -17.87
CA ASP A 1205 -15.05 -62.48 -17.52
C ASP A 1205 -16.34 -62.40 -18.35
N THR A 1206 -17.30 -61.58 -17.93
CA THR A 1206 -18.56 -61.35 -18.66
C THR A 1206 -18.62 -59.96 -19.26
N LEU A 1207 -18.89 -59.89 -20.56
CA LEU A 1207 -18.99 -58.63 -21.32
C LEU A 1207 -20.47 -58.32 -21.62
N VAL A 1208 -20.92 -57.16 -21.13
CA VAL A 1208 -22.28 -56.62 -21.30
C VAL A 1208 -22.28 -55.59 -22.44
N LYS A 1209 -23.19 -55.77 -23.39
CA LYS A 1209 -23.33 -54.91 -24.58
C LYS A 1209 -24.77 -54.52 -24.86
N ILE A 1210 -24.98 -53.47 -25.63
CA ILE A 1210 -26.27 -53.15 -26.24
C ILE A 1210 -26.43 -53.96 -27.55
N THR A 1211 -27.51 -54.72 -27.68
CA THR A 1211 -27.80 -55.57 -28.85
C THR A 1211 -28.03 -54.78 -30.14
N ALA A 1212 -28.57 -53.56 -30.04
CA ALA A 1212 -28.96 -52.76 -31.20
C ALA A 1212 -27.78 -52.15 -31.99
N ASN A 1213 -26.66 -51.84 -31.32
CA ASN A 1213 -25.49 -51.19 -31.92
C ASN A 1213 -24.14 -51.83 -31.54
N ASN A 1214 -24.14 -52.91 -30.73
CA ASN A 1214 -22.95 -53.63 -30.26
C ASN A 1214 -21.96 -52.78 -29.43
N GLU A 1215 -22.44 -51.66 -28.89
CA GLU A 1215 -21.77 -50.83 -27.88
C GLU A 1215 -21.53 -51.66 -26.62
N SER A 1216 -20.35 -51.55 -26.01
CA SER A 1216 -19.97 -52.34 -24.83
C SER A 1216 -20.04 -51.44 -23.61
N LEU A 1217 -20.80 -51.85 -22.59
CA LEU A 1217 -21.09 -51.03 -21.40
C LEU A 1217 -20.20 -51.41 -20.22
N ALA A 1218 -20.04 -52.72 -19.94
CA ALA A 1218 -19.26 -53.18 -18.81
C ALA A 1218 -18.59 -54.53 -19.08
N LEU A 1219 -17.42 -54.73 -18.45
CA LEU A 1219 -16.74 -56.01 -18.28
C LEU A 1219 -16.73 -56.37 -16.79
N LEU A 1220 -17.44 -57.44 -16.41
CA LEU A 1220 -17.45 -57.97 -15.05
C LEU A 1220 -16.40 -59.06 -14.92
N THR A 1221 -15.36 -58.82 -14.12
CA THR A 1221 -14.24 -59.77 -14.01
C THR A 1221 -14.58 -60.99 -13.16
N GLY A 1222 -14.14 -62.18 -13.59
CA GLY A 1222 -14.35 -63.45 -12.88
C GLY A 1222 -15.79 -64.02 -12.92
N ILE A 1223 -16.78 -63.26 -13.41
CA ILE A 1223 -18.18 -63.69 -13.50
C ILE A 1223 -18.45 -64.49 -14.77
N GLN A 1224 -19.22 -65.58 -14.61
CA GLN A 1224 -19.69 -66.42 -15.71
C GLN A 1224 -21.01 -65.90 -16.26
N ALA A 1225 -21.09 -65.66 -17.58
CA ALA A 1225 -22.21 -65.01 -18.25
C ALA A 1225 -23.54 -65.78 -18.12
N SER A 1226 -23.48 -67.08 -17.81
CA SER A 1226 -24.65 -67.93 -17.55
C SER A 1226 -25.28 -67.74 -16.17
N THR A 1227 -24.60 -67.05 -15.24
CA THR A 1227 -25.13 -66.76 -13.89
C THR A 1227 -25.99 -65.50 -13.87
N LEU A 1228 -25.66 -64.51 -14.71
CA LEU A 1228 -26.41 -63.27 -14.85
C LEU A 1228 -27.71 -63.50 -15.63
N ASN A 1229 -28.83 -63.20 -14.97
CA ASN A 1229 -30.17 -63.16 -15.56
C ASN A 1229 -30.85 -61.82 -15.21
N ALA A 1230 -32.08 -61.63 -15.67
CA ALA A 1230 -32.84 -60.38 -15.48
C ALA A 1230 -32.95 -59.89 -14.02
N SER A 1231 -32.85 -60.77 -13.01
CA SER A 1231 -32.93 -60.38 -11.60
C SER A 1231 -31.81 -59.45 -11.12
N TYR A 1232 -30.64 -59.48 -11.78
CA TYR A 1232 -29.50 -58.62 -11.42
C TYR A 1232 -29.52 -57.25 -12.11
N PHE A 1233 -30.52 -56.98 -12.94
CA PHE A 1233 -30.62 -55.74 -13.71
C PHE A 1233 -31.86 -54.96 -13.30
N ILE A 1234 -31.66 -53.87 -12.58
CA ILE A 1234 -32.70 -52.92 -12.22
C ILE A 1234 -32.72 -51.76 -13.22
N THR A 1235 -33.86 -51.09 -13.37
CA THR A 1235 -34.00 -49.92 -14.25
C THR A 1235 -34.18 -48.68 -13.39
N TYR A 1236 -33.39 -47.63 -13.64
CA TYR A 1236 -33.52 -46.30 -13.04
C TYR A 1236 -34.39 -45.38 -13.91
#